data_AF-A0A3D3I543-F1
#
_entry.id   AF-A0A3D3I543-F1
#
_cell.length_a   1.000
_cell.length_b   1.000
_cell.length_c   1.000
_cell.angle_alpha   90.00
_cell.angle_beta   90.00
_cell.angle_gamma   90.00
#
_symmetry.space_group_name_H-M   'P 1'
#
loop_
_entity.id
_entity.type
_entity.pdbx_description
1 polymer ?
#
loop_
_entity_poly.entity_id
_entity_poly.type
_entity_poly.pdbx_seq_one_letter_code
_entity_poly.pdbx_strand_id
1 'polypeptide(L)'
;IERDRGKDPLTPTPDQYYPAAWEEAQYEGKLYGIPTEADDRIMYYNKAVFREKAAELRAAGLDPERPPRTWSEVLAYNKVLTEKNPDGTLKRAGWVPNFGNTWLYMFAFQNNAQFMSPDGRTCTLNSPEAVEALDFMVKGYEQLGGYDNANRFTSGFVGAENDPFYHGKVVMKVDGDWILNNMSRYAPDLDFGVAPPPVPDDRFYKRGRFANEKDTFVTWIGGFSYAIPAGAKNSEGAWAFIKFSCSLEGRMLETRAQRNWDLSRGRDFIPRIKAHRETNIQSYAEFKPAVPAFAAALKLHVDMSEYGRVRPPTFVGQILWDEHVQAIEFAGRKEKTPTEALAEGQRVVQRELDAHFRYDTLPSADLKLPMFFGLGLLLVGAGLGYARIRRMPMGRMGRYETLWGYLLISPWLIGFLIFTLGPMLASLVFSFTQYNVLSEPRWVGLDNYRLLVGEERDNVLKAFGNVLYLAGIGVPLGLLTGLAIALLLNRASMGIRTYRAIYYLPSILPVIATATLWGWIMNPDAAKGLINFAWTNTLQPWLGVNPPGWLTVAEWSKPGLIVMGLWGAGGGMILWLAGLKGISPTLYEAASIDGASPNRQFFGITLPMLSPILLFNSVMGVIGAMQEFDRVYVFRGTSGSAGPSDSLLTPVLHLFVNGFNYFKMGFASALAWLVFLVILVLTLAQLRLSKKFVYNEVAD
;
A
#
# COMPACT_ATOMS: atom_id res chain seq x y z
N ILE A 1 -15.53 32.62 0.25
CA ILE A 1 -15.17 33.49 -0.89
C ILE A 1 -16.27 34.47 -1.25
N GLU A 2 -17.45 34.04 -1.71
CA GLU A 2 -18.50 34.95 -2.22
C GLU A 2 -18.90 36.05 -1.23
N ARG A 3 -19.00 35.71 0.05
CA ARG A 3 -19.28 36.66 1.15
C ARG A 3 -18.32 37.85 1.22
N ASP A 4 -17.03 37.59 0.96
CA ASP A 4 -15.92 38.54 1.20
C ASP A 4 -15.41 39.16 -0.12
N ARG A 5 -15.88 38.68 -1.28
CA ARG A 5 -15.47 39.16 -2.61
C ARG A 5 -15.72 40.66 -2.73
N GLY A 6 -14.65 41.42 -3.01
CA GLY A 6 -14.70 42.88 -3.13
C GLY A 6 -14.77 43.65 -1.80
N LYS A 7 -14.79 42.96 -0.65
CA LYS A 7 -14.81 43.58 0.69
C LYS A 7 -13.48 43.39 1.43
N ASP A 8 -12.85 42.24 1.25
CA ASP A 8 -11.54 41.93 1.85
C ASP A 8 -10.50 41.69 0.74
N PRO A 9 -9.42 42.49 0.68
CA PRO A 9 -8.38 42.37 -0.35
C PRO A 9 -7.60 41.06 -0.28
N LEU A 10 -7.62 40.33 0.84
CA LEU A 10 -6.97 39.03 0.98
C LEU A 10 -7.85 37.86 0.50
N THR A 11 -9.06 38.14 0.01
CA THR A 11 -9.93 37.10 -0.53
C THR A 11 -9.32 36.51 -1.81
N PRO A 12 -9.05 35.20 -1.87
CA PRO A 12 -8.51 34.54 -3.06
C PRO A 12 -9.39 34.73 -4.29
N THR A 13 -8.77 35.08 -5.42
CA THR A 13 -9.43 35.17 -6.74
C THR A 13 -8.77 34.24 -7.76
N PRO A 14 -9.52 33.66 -8.71
CA PRO A 14 -8.96 32.67 -9.65
C PRO A 14 -7.75 33.15 -10.45
N ASP A 15 -7.68 34.45 -10.80
CA ASP A 15 -6.60 35.06 -11.58
C ASP A 15 -5.25 35.11 -10.85
N GLN A 16 -5.27 35.02 -9.51
CA GLN A 16 -4.07 34.94 -8.67
C GLN A 16 -3.40 33.57 -8.76
N TYR A 17 -4.10 32.53 -9.22
CA TYR A 17 -3.65 31.15 -9.19
C TYR A 17 -3.47 30.60 -10.61
N TYR A 18 -2.62 29.57 -10.75
CA TYR A 18 -2.57 28.83 -12.01
C TYR A 18 -3.93 28.14 -12.25
N PRO A 19 -4.47 28.18 -13.49
CA PRO A 19 -5.79 27.63 -13.79
C PRO A 19 -5.97 26.19 -13.33
N ALA A 20 -4.96 25.34 -13.62
CA ALA A 20 -4.91 23.94 -13.22
C ALA A 20 -5.00 23.75 -11.70
N ALA A 21 -4.17 24.45 -10.92
CA ALA A 21 -4.19 24.34 -9.45
C ALA A 21 -5.54 24.79 -8.86
N TRP A 22 -6.16 25.82 -9.44
CA TRP A 22 -7.47 26.30 -9.04
C TRP A 22 -8.60 25.32 -9.41
N GLU A 23 -8.51 24.67 -10.57
CA GLU A 23 -9.45 23.63 -11.04
C GLU A 23 -9.41 22.38 -10.16
N GLU A 24 -8.22 21.92 -9.74
CA GLU A 24 -8.08 20.74 -8.88
C GLU A 24 -8.80 20.89 -7.53
N ALA A 25 -9.00 22.13 -7.07
CA ALA A 25 -9.71 22.43 -5.83
C ALA A 25 -11.22 22.73 -6.01
N GLN A 26 -11.75 22.53 -7.22
CA GLN A 26 -13.17 22.69 -7.53
C GLN A 26 -13.89 21.36 -7.68
N TYR A 27 -15.15 21.30 -7.26
CA TYR A 27 -16.06 20.21 -7.56
C TYR A 27 -17.41 20.82 -7.94
N GLU A 28 -17.98 20.42 -9.09
CA GLU A 28 -19.22 21.00 -9.65
C GLU A 28 -19.19 22.54 -9.76
N GLY A 29 -18.03 23.09 -10.16
CA GLY A 29 -17.81 24.53 -10.28
C GLY A 29 -17.73 25.30 -8.94
N LYS A 30 -17.74 24.59 -7.80
CA LYS A 30 -17.61 25.16 -6.47
C LYS A 30 -16.26 24.80 -5.87
N LEU A 31 -15.58 25.81 -5.33
CA LEU A 31 -14.30 25.63 -4.67
C LEU A 31 -14.51 25.01 -3.27
N TYR A 32 -13.83 23.89 -2.98
CA TYR A 32 -13.88 23.22 -1.67
C TYR A 32 -12.57 23.39 -0.86
N GLY A 33 -11.52 23.92 -1.47
CA GLY A 33 -10.27 24.26 -0.80
C GLY A 33 -9.52 25.40 -1.51
N ILE A 34 -8.58 26.05 -0.81
CA ILE A 34 -7.72 27.06 -1.43
C ILE A 34 -6.37 26.42 -1.75
N PRO A 35 -5.95 26.35 -3.03
CA PRO A 35 -4.65 25.83 -3.41
C PRO A 35 -3.50 26.55 -2.71
N THR A 36 -2.52 25.79 -2.25
CA THR A 36 -1.36 26.29 -1.51
C THR A 36 -0.08 26.12 -2.31
N GLU A 37 0.13 24.93 -2.84
CA GLU A 37 1.28 24.53 -3.65
C GLU A 37 0.80 24.13 -5.04
N ALA A 38 1.64 24.36 -6.05
CA ALA A 38 1.43 23.83 -7.39
C ALA A 38 2.68 23.05 -7.74
N ASP A 39 2.57 21.73 -7.63
CA ASP A 39 3.65 20.84 -7.95
C ASP A 39 3.48 20.47 -9.42
N ASP A 40 4.28 21.04 -10.33
CA ASP A 40 4.36 20.61 -11.73
C ASP A 40 5.48 19.57 -11.93
N ARG A 41 5.71 19.07 -13.15
CA ARG A 41 6.83 18.17 -13.47
C ARG A 41 7.61 18.60 -14.70
N ILE A 42 8.93 18.50 -14.61
CA ILE A 42 9.86 18.77 -15.70
C ILE A 42 10.85 17.62 -15.86
N MET A 43 11.47 17.53 -17.03
CA MET A 43 12.53 16.56 -17.27
C MET A 43 13.86 17.08 -16.75
N TYR A 44 14.56 16.20 -16.02
CA TYR A 44 15.93 16.34 -15.58
C TYR A 44 16.80 15.34 -16.36
N TYR A 45 17.97 15.76 -16.81
CA TYR A 45 18.92 14.88 -17.48
C TYR A 45 20.35 15.12 -17.01
N ASN A 46 21.13 14.05 -16.92
CA ASN A 46 22.52 14.10 -16.47
C ASN A 46 23.44 14.44 -17.65
N LYS A 47 23.95 15.68 -17.68
CA LYS A 47 24.76 16.19 -18.80
C LYS A 47 26.13 15.53 -18.87
N ALA A 48 26.70 15.12 -17.73
CA ALA A 48 27.96 14.41 -17.70
C ALA A 48 27.86 13.08 -18.45
N VAL A 49 26.77 12.32 -18.25
CA VAL A 49 26.54 11.06 -18.97
C VAL A 49 26.24 11.30 -20.45
N PHE A 50 25.53 12.37 -20.82
CA PHE A 50 25.30 12.72 -22.22
C PHE A 50 26.64 13.01 -22.96
N ARG A 51 27.57 13.71 -22.30
CA ARG A 51 28.93 13.94 -22.85
C ARG A 51 29.75 12.65 -22.90
N GLU A 52 29.67 11.82 -21.85
CA GLU A 52 30.31 10.49 -21.81
C GLU A 52 29.88 9.65 -23.01
N LYS A 53 28.58 9.68 -23.36
CA LYS A 53 27.97 8.90 -24.46
C LYS A 53 27.84 9.67 -25.77
N ALA A 54 28.58 10.75 -25.95
CA ALA A 54 28.36 11.65 -27.08
C ALA A 54 28.66 10.98 -28.43
N ALA A 55 29.61 10.06 -28.49
CA ALA A 55 29.92 9.32 -29.71
C ALA A 55 28.79 8.34 -30.08
N GLU A 56 28.29 7.58 -29.11
CA GLU A 56 27.20 6.62 -29.31
C GLU A 56 25.88 7.32 -29.64
N LEU A 57 25.60 8.45 -28.98
CA LEU A 57 24.42 9.27 -29.29
C LEU A 57 24.48 9.79 -30.73
N ARG A 58 25.61 10.37 -31.16
CA ARG A 58 25.77 10.84 -32.55
C ARG A 58 25.68 9.70 -33.57
N ALA A 59 26.26 8.54 -33.26
CA ALA A 59 26.15 7.35 -34.12
C ALA A 59 24.70 6.87 -34.27
N ALA A 60 23.87 7.07 -33.26
CA ALA A 60 22.43 6.79 -33.30
C ALA A 60 21.59 7.93 -33.91
N GLY A 61 22.21 9.01 -34.41
CA GLY A 61 21.52 10.18 -34.95
C GLY A 61 20.90 11.10 -33.88
N LEU A 62 21.32 10.94 -32.62
CA LEU A 62 20.86 11.73 -31.49
C LEU A 62 21.87 12.83 -31.15
N ASP A 63 21.36 13.91 -30.56
CA ASP A 63 22.16 15.08 -30.21
C ASP A 63 22.59 15.01 -28.74
N PRO A 64 23.90 14.93 -28.45
CA PRO A 64 24.39 14.83 -27.08
C PRO A 64 24.33 16.14 -26.28
N GLU A 65 24.06 17.27 -26.92
CA GLU A 65 24.02 18.57 -26.25
C GLU A 65 22.60 18.99 -25.85
N ARG A 66 21.58 18.21 -26.22
CA ARG A 66 20.17 18.50 -25.88
C ARG A 66 19.42 17.26 -25.36
N PRO A 67 18.41 17.46 -24.49
CA PRO A 67 17.53 16.38 -24.05
C PRO A 67 16.49 15.99 -25.12
N PRO A 68 15.82 14.82 -24.95
CA PRO A 68 14.69 14.44 -25.79
C PRO A 68 13.50 15.40 -25.62
N ARG A 69 12.73 15.60 -26.69
CA ARG A 69 11.54 16.46 -26.73
C ARG A 69 10.26 15.68 -27.03
N THR A 70 10.40 14.54 -27.71
CA THR A 70 9.29 13.65 -28.04
C THR A 70 9.42 12.29 -27.36
N TRP A 71 8.31 11.56 -27.24
CA TRP A 71 8.30 10.18 -26.78
C TRP A 71 9.22 9.27 -27.59
N SER A 72 9.22 9.41 -28.92
CA SER A 72 10.15 8.66 -29.77
C SER A 72 11.61 9.01 -29.50
N GLU A 73 11.93 10.29 -29.27
CA GLU A 73 13.27 10.68 -28.83
C GLU A 73 13.59 10.04 -27.46
N VAL A 74 12.71 10.06 -26.47
CA VAL A 74 12.94 9.41 -25.15
C VAL A 74 13.32 7.94 -25.31
N LEU A 75 12.58 7.18 -26.10
CA LEU A 75 12.89 5.76 -26.36
C LEU A 75 14.22 5.58 -27.10
N ALA A 76 14.57 6.48 -28.00
CA ALA A 76 15.84 6.44 -28.73
C ALA A 76 17.04 6.73 -27.80
N TYR A 77 16.96 7.80 -26.99
CA TYR A 77 17.98 8.11 -25.98
C TYR A 77 18.07 7.00 -24.93
N ASN A 78 16.95 6.46 -24.45
CA ASN A 78 16.93 5.38 -23.46
C ASN A 78 17.67 4.14 -23.96
N LYS A 79 17.49 3.77 -25.23
CA LYS A 79 18.19 2.63 -25.85
C LYS A 79 19.71 2.80 -25.86
N VAL A 80 20.22 4.00 -26.11
CA VAL A 80 21.66 4.27 -26.17
C VAL A 80 22.27 4.42 -24.78
N LEU A 81 21.55 5.05 -23.86
CA LEU A 81 22.04 5.40 -22.52
C LEU A 81 21.91 4.26 -21.49
N THR A 82 21.18 3.19 -21.83
CA THR A 82 21.01 2.02 -20.97
C THR A 82 22.20 1.07 -21.10
N GLU A 83 22.80 0.69 -19.96
CA GLU A 83 23.89 -0.28 -19.88
C GLU A 83 23.46 -1.47 -19.02
N LYS A 84 23.71 -2.68 -19.54
CA LYS A 84 23.45 -3.94 -18.84
C LYS A 84 24.77 -4.63 -18.49
N ASN A 85 24.79 -5.30 -17.35
CA ASN A 85 25.85 -6.23 -17.00
C ASN A 85 25.73 -7.52 -17.85
N PRO A 86 26.78 -8.36 -17.90
CA PRO A 86 26.74 -9.63 -18.65
C PRO A 86 25.61 -10.59 -18.24
N ASP A 87 25.14 -10.50 -16.99
CA ASP A 87 24.02 -11.31 -16.46
C ASP A 87 22.63 -10.74 -16.79
N GLY A 88 22.56 -9.65 -17.57
CA GLY A 88 21.32 -8.98 -17.96
C GLY A 88 20.75 -8.01 -16.91
N THR A 89 21.37 -7.87 -15.73
CA THR A 89 21.01 -6.85 -14.74
C THR A 89 21.37 -5.45 -15.23
N LEU A 90 20.64 -4.44 -14.76
CA LEU A 90 20.91 -3.04 -15.14
C LEU A 90 22.12 -2.51 -14.36
N LYS A 91 23.10 -1.98 -15.10
CA LYS A 91 24.21 -1.19 -14.55
C LYS A 91 23.85 0.31 -14.49
N ARG A 92 23.14 0.77 -15.52
CA ARG A 92 22.65 2.13 -15.73
C ARG A 92 21.37 2.05 -16.59
N ALA A 93 20.34 2.80 -16.23
CA ALA A 93 19.13 2.96 -17.02
C ALA A 93 19.11 4.35 -17.66
N GLY A 94 18.86 4.44 -18.96
CA GLY A 94 18.71 5.73 -19.64
C GLY A 94 17.52 6.52 -19.09
N TRP A 95 16.38 5.85 -19.01
CA TRP A 95 15.13 6.37 -18.46
C TRP A 95 14.27 5.21 -17.96
N VAL A 96 13.72 5.36 -16.76
CA VAL A 96 12.76 4.42 -16.19
C VAL A 96 11.39 5.11 -16.16
N PRO A 97 10.35 4.58 -16.82
CA PRO A 97 9.10 5.29 -17.07
C PRO A 97 8.43 5.95 -15.86
N ASN A 98 8.42 5.24 -14.73
CA ASN A 98 7.85 5.71 -13.47
C ASN A 98 8.90 5.91 -12.37
N PHE A 99 10.14 6.27 -12.74
CA PHE A 99 11.15 6.72 -11.79
C PHE A 99 11.16 8.25 -11.72
N GLY A 100 10.67 8.79 -10.60
CA GLY A 100 10.31 10.20 -10.44
C GLY A 100 8.83 10.32 -10.06
N ASN A 101 8.12 11.32 -10.60
CA ASN A 101 6.69 11.54 -10.31
C ASN A 101 5.86 11.79 -11.58
N THR A 102 5.91 10.84 -12.51
CA THR A 102 5.18 10.90 -13.79
C THR A 102 3.80 10.26 -13.68
N TRP A 103 3.78 8.96 -13.34
CA TRP A 103 2.63 8.07 -13.48
C TRP A 103 2.02 8.09 -14.89
N LEU A 104 1.01 7.26 -15.13
CA LEU A 104 0.30 7.26 -16.42
C LEU A 104 -0.43 8.60 -16.65
N TYR A 105 -0.87 9.28 -15.59
CA TYR A 105 -1.52 10.59 -15.66
C TYR A 105 -0.76 11.57 -16.55
N MET A 106 0.55 11.77 -16.29
CA MET A 106 1.31 12.76 -17.04
C MET A 106 1.35 12.43 -18.54
N PHE A 107 1.69 11.19 -18.92
CA PHE A 107 1.78 10.80 -20.33
C PHE A 107 0.41 10.81 -21.02
N ALA A 108 -0.63 10.37 -20.33
CA ALA A 108 -2.00 10.38 -20.84
C ALA A 108 -2.48 11.83 -21.08
N PHE A 109 -2.22 12.77 -20.16
CA PHE A 109 -2.54 14.18 -20.35
C PHE A 109 -1.80 14.80 -21.54
N GLN A 110 -0.53 14.44 -21.74
CA GLN A 110 0.21 14.86 -22.93
C GLN A 110 -0.43 14.33 -24.22
N ASN A 111 -1.13 13.19 -24.17
CA ASN A 111 -1.85 12.62 -25.29
C ASN A 111 -3.34 13.05 -25.39
N ASN A 112 -3.76 14.07 -24.62
CA ASN A 112 -5.16 14.55 -24.54
C ASN A 112 -6.16 13.53 -23.94
N ALA A 113 -5.69 12.52 -23.21
CA ALA A 113 -6.59 11.65 -22.47
C ALA A 113 -7.36 12.42 -21.41
N GLN A 114 -8.63 12.07 -21.26
CA GLN A 114 -9.45 12.45 -20.11
C GLN A 114 -9.70 11.18 -19.28
N PHE A 115 -9.89 11.36 -17.98
CA PHE A 115 -10.18 10.25 -17.06
C PHE A 115 -11.61 10.23 -16.56
N MET A 116 -12.35 11.31 -16.80
CA MET A 116 -13.73 11.47 -16.44
C MET A 116 -14.44 12.27 -17.53
N SER A 117 -15.71 11.97 -17.79
CA SER A 117 -16.58 12.82 -18.58
C SER A 117 -16.75 14.21 -17.93
N PRO A 118 -17.10 15.26 -18.70
CA PRO A 118 -17.29 16.61 -18.18
C PRO A 118 -18.34 16.72 -17.05
N ASP A 119 -19.33 15.82 -17.01
CA ASP A 119 -20.34 15.77 -15.97
C ASP A 119 -19.91 14.96 -14.72
N GLY A 120 -18.71 14.37 -14.73
CA GLY A 120 -18.20 13.61 -13.60
C GLY A 120 -18.79 12.20 -13.44
N ARG A 121 -19.61 11.73 -14.39
CA ARG A 121 -20.42 10.50 -14.23
C ARG A 121 -19.85 9.27 -14.94
N THR A 122 -18.97 9.46 -15.91
CA THR A 122 -18.41 8.38 -16.71
C THR A 122 -16.91 8.38 -16.62
N CYS A 123 -16.34 7.27 -16.16
CA CYS A 123 -14.90 7.03 -16.19
C CYS A 123 -14.45 6.76 -17.64
N THR A 124 -13.43 7.47 -18.10
CA THR A 124 -12.86 7.34 -19.46
C THR A 124 -11.40 6.88 -19.44
N LEU A 125 -11.02 6.13 -18.40
CA LEU A 125 -9.66 5.62 -18.18
C LEU A 125 -9.13 4.78 -19.35
N ASN A 126 -9.98 4.01 -20.01
CA ASN A 126 -9.65 3.18 -21.17
C ASN A 126 -9.93 3.90 -22.50
N SER A 127 -9.46 5.14 -22.62
CA SER A 127 -9.47 5.89 -23.87
C SER A 127 -8.29 5.47 -24.77
N PRO A 128 -8.41 5.54 -26.11
CA PRO A 128 -7.28 5.28 -27.03
C PRO A 128 -6.02 6.09 -26.66
N GLU A 129 -6.23 7.34 -26.24
CA GLU A 129 -5.18 8.26 -25.79
C GLU A 129 -4.39 7.70 -24.59
N ALA A 130 -5.10 7.17 -23.59
CA ALA A 130 -4.53 6.59 -22.38
C ALA A 130 -3.84 5.24 -22.67
N VAL A 131 -4.42 4.43 -23.56
CA VAL A 131 -3.83 3.16 -24.01
C VAL A 131 -2.50 3.40 -24.73
N GLU A 132 -2.44 4.38 -25.64
CA GLU A 132 -1.20 4.78 -26.32
C GLU A 132 -0.13 5.27 -25.33
N ALA A 133 -0.53 6.03 -24.31
CA ALA A 133 0.38 6.51 -23.26
C ALA A 133 0.92 5.36 -22.39
N LEU A 134 0.07 4.41 -22.02
CA LEU A 134 0.48 3.24 -21.25
C LEU A 134 1.40 2.32 -22.08
N ASP A 135 1.10 2.13 -23.37
CA ASP A 135 1.97 1.39 -24.30
C ASP A 135 3.36 2.05 -24.44
N PHE A 136 3.42 3.38 -24.49
CA PHE A 136 4.70 4.10 -24.45
C PHE A 136 5.51 3.79 -23.18
N MET A 137 4.87 3.77 -22.00
CA MET A 137 5.52 3.38 -20.76
C MET A 137 6.01 1.92 -20.81
N VAL A 138 5.19 0.99 -21.29
CA VAL A 138 5.56 -0.43 -21.44
C VAL A 138 6.79 -0.60 -22.33
N LYS A 139 6.83 0.07 -23.48
CA LYS A 139 8.01 0.07 -24.38
C LYS A 139 9.27 0.58 -23.70
N GLY A 140 9.14 1.58 -22.82
CA GLY A 140 10.25 2.05 -21.98
C GLY A 140 10.77 0.96 -21.04
N TYR A 141 9.88 0.24 -20.36
CA TYR A 141 10.25 -0.90 -19.50
C TYR A 141 10.86 -2.06 -20.30
N GLU A 142 10.37 -2.35 -21.51
CA GLU A 142 10.93 -3.41 -22.36
C GLU A 142 12.39 -3.17 -22.71
N GLN A 143 12.78 -1.92 -23.02
CA GLN A 143 14.18 -1.57 -23.27
C GLN A 143 15.10 -1.86 -22.07
N LEU A 144 14.56 -1.75 -20.86
CA LEU A 144 15.25 -2.06 -19.61
C LEU A 144 15.31 -3.57 -19.29
N GLY A 145 14.71 -4.42 -20.12
CA GLY A 145 14.60 -5.86 -19.86
C GLY A 145 13.36 -6.26 -19.05
N GLY A 146 12.32 -5.41 -19.05
CA GLY A 146 11.04 -5.66 -18.38
C GLY A 146 10.86 -4.87 -17.08
N TYR A 147 9.60 -4.78 -16.64
CA TYR A 147 9.19 -4.02 -15.46
C TYR A 147 9.89 -4.49 -14.17
N ASP A 148 9.99 -5.79 -13.95
CA ASP A 148 10.63 -6.33 -12.74
C ASP A 148 12.15 -6.06 -12.70
N ASN A 149 12.82 -6.06 -13.86
CA ASN A 149 14.25 -5.72 -13.91
C ASN A 149 14.48 -4.25 -13.56
N ALA A 150 13.61 -3.37 -14.07
CA ALA A 150 13.63 -1.94 -13.74
C ALA A 150 13.32 -1.71 -12.25
N ASN A 151 12.26 -2.34 -11.71
CA ASN A 151 11.89 -2.21 -10.31
C ASN A 151 12.97 -2.76 -9.37
N ARG A 152 13.58 -3.91 -9.69
CA ARG A 152 14.71 -4.44 -8.92
C ARG A 152 15.86 -3.44 -8.90
N PHE A 153 16.21 -2.87 -10.06
CA PHE A 153 17.25 -1.85 -10.16
C PHE A 153 16.92 -0.62 -9.30
N THR A 154 15.70 -0.10 -9.38
CA THR A 154 15.32 1.12 -8.66
C THR A 154 15.10 0.88 -7.15
N SER A 155 14.69 -0.33 -6.75
CA SER A 155 14.44 -0.68 -5.33
C SER A 155 15.69 -0.62 -4.44
N GLY A 156 16.88 -0.71 -5.03
CA GLY A 156 18.14 -0.51 -4.31
C GLY A 156 18.36 0.95 -3.90
N PHE A 157 17.65 1.91 -4.49
CA PHE A 157 17.84 3.34 -4.24
C PHE A 157 16.72 3.89 -3.36
N VAL A 158 16.91 3.79 -2.04
CA VAL A 158 15.97 4.29 -1.03
C VAL A 158 16.53 5.55 -0.38
N GLY A 159 15.67 6.57 -0.24
CA GLY A 159 16.02 7.85 0.34
C GLY A 159 16.54 8.86 -0.68
N ALA A 160 16.39 10.14 -0.37
CA ALA A 160 16.80 11.22 -1.27
C ALA A 160 18.32 11.28 -1.43
N GLU A 161 19.07 10.87 -0.41
CA GLU A 161 20.54 10.79 -0.40
C GLU A 161 21.11 9.74 -1.35
N ASN A 162 20.30 8.74 -1.72
CA ASN A 162 20.69 7.65 -2.61
C ASN A 162 20.00 7.75 -3.98
N ASP A 163 19.51 8.92 -4.39
CA ASP A 163 18.85 9.05 -5.70
C ASP A 163 19.83 8.64 -6.83
N PRO A 164 19.49 7.63 -7.66
CA PRO A 164 20.35 7.12 -8.71
C PRO A 164 20.61 8.15 -9.81
N PHE A 165 19.82 9.21 -9.90
CA PHE A 165 20.08 10.32 -10.82
C PHE A 165 21.40 11.03 -10.50
N TYR A 166 21.71 11.21 -9.21
CA TYR A 166 22.91 11.92 -8.75
C TYR A 166 24.20 11.20 -9.16
N HIS A 167 24.14 9.89 -9.29
CA HIS A 167 25.28 9.04 -9.66
C HIS A 167 25.26 8.58 -11.12
N GLY A 168 24.38 9.15 -11.95
CA GLY A 168 24.24 8.78 -13.36
C GLY A 168 23.83 7.31 -13.57
N LYS A 169 23.14 6.73 -12.58
CA LYS A 169 22.55 5.39 -12.63
C LYS A 169 21.17 5.41 -13.30
N VAL A 170 20.43 6.50 -13.12
CA VAL A 170 19.29 6.87 -13.98
C VAL A 170 19.68 8.17 -14.70
N VAL A 171 19.68 8.18 -16.02
CA VAL A 171 20.25 9.31 -16.78
C VAL A 171 19.24 10.43 -17.00
N MET A 172 17.97 10.08 -17.20
CA MET A 172 16.86 11.00 -17.40
C MET A 172 15.71 10.62 -16.48
N LYS A 173 15.09 11.61 -15.83
CA LYS A 173 13.87 11.43 -15.04
C LYS A 173 12.95 12.63 -15.16
N VAL A 174 11.67 12.45 -14.88
CA VAL A 174 10.69 13.54 -14.82
C VAL A 174 10.14 13.61 -13.40
N ASP A 175 10.25 14.77 -12.78
CA ASP A 175 10.05 14.93 -11.35
C ASP A 175 9.60 16.37 -11.02
N GLY A 176 9.15 16.59 -9.78
CA GLY A 176 8.73 17.91 -9.30
C GLY A 176 9.86 18.71 -8.68
N ASP A 177 9.58 19.96 -8.31
CA ASP A 177 10.54 20.94 -7.80
C ASP A 177 11.11 20.58 -6.41
N TRP A 178 10.45 19.71 -5.64
CA TRP A 178 10.93 19.27 -4.32
C TRP A 178 12.31 18.62 -4.39
N ILE A 179 12.68 18.02 -5.52
CA ILE A 179 13.98 17.37 -5.66
C ILE A 179 15.13 18.38 -5.65
N LEU A 180 14.89 19.66 -5.98
CA LEU A 180 15.95 20.68 -6.03
C LEU A 180 16.60 20.88 -4.66
N ASN A 181 15.82 20.89 -3.58
CA ASN A 181 16.34 21.02 -2.21
C ASN A 181 17.11 19.76 -1.76
N ASN A 182 16.69 18.58 -2.20
CA ASN A 182 17.44 17.36 -1.92
C ASN A 182 18.73 17.29 -2.75
N MET A 183 18.67 17.71 -4.01
CA MET A 183 19.80 17.70 -4.94
C MET A 183 20.86 18.72 -4.54
N SER A 184 20.48 19.93 -4.11
CA SER A 184 21.45 20.91 -3.57
C SER A 184 22.15 20.37 -2.32
N ARG A 185 21.45 19.57 -1.50
CA ARG A 185 22.01 19.00 -0.28
C ARG A 185 22.96 17.82 -0.52
N TYR A 186 22.58 16.90 -1.42
CA TYR A 186 23.28 15.62 -1.57
C TYR A 186 24.16 15.55 -2.83
N ALA A 187 23.92 16.41 -3.82
CA ALA A 187 24.67 16.48 -5.07
C ALA A 187 24.79 17.93 -5.60
N PRO A 188 25.35 18.87 -4.82
CA PRO A 188 25.41 20.30 -5.19
C PRO A 188 26.18 20.57 -6.50
N ASP A 189 27.20 19.76 -6.79
CA ASP A 189 28.06 19.90 -7.96
C ASP A 189 27.57 19.09 -9.18
N LEU A 190 26.36 18.53 -9.12
CA LEU A 190 25.81 17.72 -10.20
C LEU A 190 25.66 18.56 -11.48
N ASP A 191 26.30 18.14 -12.55
CA ASP A 191 26.10 18.74 -13.87
C ASP A 191 24.85 18.13 -14.54
N PHE A 192 23.70 18.71 -14.22
CA PHE A 192 22.41 18.37 -14.81
C PHE A 192 21.87 19.49 -15.68
N GLY A 193 20.94 19.14 -16.56
CA GLY A 193 20.11 20.09 -17.30
C GLY A 193 18.63 19.78 -17.10
N VAL A 194 17.79 20.69 -17.56
CA VAL A 194 16.34 20.57 -17.50
C VAL A 194 15.69 20.86 -18.85
N ALA A 195 14.51 20.27 -19.08
CA ALA A 195 13.66 20.55 -20.23
C ALA A 195 12.18 20.31 -19.90
N PRO A 196 11.25 20.89 -20.68
CA PRO A 196 9.85 20.50 -20.62
C PRO A 196 9.72 18.97 -20.74
N PRO A 197 8.74 18.36 -20.06
CA PRO A 197 8.55 16.92 -20.16
C PRO A 197 8.24 16.53 -21.62
N PRO A 198 8.90 15.51 -22.18
CA PRO A 198 8.71 15.11 -23.57
C PRO A 198 7.27 14.71 -23.86
N VAL A 199 6.76 15.06 -25.05
CA VAL A 199 5.36 14.85 -25.46
C VAL A 199 5.25 13.88 -26.65
N PRO A 200 4.05 13.40 -27.04
CA PRO A 200 3.89 12.65 -28.28
C PRO A 200 4.45 13.40 -29.49
N ASP A 201 5.02 12.69 -30.45
CA ASP A 201 5.59 13.27 -31.66
C ASP A 201 4.57 14.14 -32.41
N ASP A 202 3.32 13.66 -32.54
CA ASP A 202 2.24 14.41 -33.18
C ASP A 202 1.87 15.68 -32.42
N ARG A 203 1.98 15.71 -31.08
CA ARG A 203 1.80 16.97 -30.32
C ARG A 203 2.94 17.94 -30.59
N PHE A 204 4.18 17.46 -30.57
CA PHE A 204 5.36 18.31 -30.78
C PHE A 204 5.36 18.96 -32.16
N TYR A 205 5.01 18.19 -33.20
CA TYR A 205 4.94 18.66 -34.58
C TYR A 205 3.58 19.23 -35.00
N LYS A 206 2.61 19.33 -34.07
CA LYS A 206 1.24 19.83 -34.31
C LYS A 206 0.55 19.12 -35.47
N ARG A 207 0.50 17.79 -35.41
CA ARG A 207 -0.12 16.90 -36.40
C ARG A 207 -1.35 16.19 -35.81
N GLY A 208 -2.20 15.68 -36.70
CA GLY A 208 -3.37 14.88 -36.34
C GLY A 208 -4.26 15.59 -35.32
N ARG A 209 -4.53 14.91 -34.19
CA ARG A 209 -5.39 15.43 -33.11
C ARG A 209 -4.84 16.69 -32.42
N PHE A 210 -3.57 17.03 -32.62
CA PHE A 210 -2.92 18.19 -32.01
C PHE A 210 -2.73 19.38 -32.95
N ALA A 211 -3.28 19.34 -34.18
CA ALA A 211 -3.08 20.39 -35.17
C ALA A 211 -3.53 21.80 -34.71
N ASN A 212 -4.58 21.86 -33.88
CA ASN A 212 -5.16 23.10 -33.36
C ASN A 212 -4.84 23.34 -31.87
N GLU A 213 -4.01 22.50 -31.27
CA GLU A 213 -3.64 22.66 -29.87
C GLU A 213 -2.76 23.89 -29.68
N LYS A 214 -3.09 24.73 -28.72
CA LYS A 214 -2.25 25.88 -28.35
C LYS A 214 -0.93 25.40 -27.74
N ASP A 215 -1.01 24.48 -26.79
CA ASP A 215 0.13 24.09 -25.97
C ASP A 215 0.94 22.97 -26.64
N THR A 216 2.25 23.18 -26.83
CA THR A 216 3.15 22.14 -27.36
C THR A 216 3.60 21.20 -26.25
N PHE A 217 3.95 21.75 -25.09
CA PHE A 217 4.32 20.96 -23.92
C PHE A 217 3.18 21.01 -22.91
N VAL A 218 2.98 19.88 -22.24
CA VAL A 218 1.96 19.71 -21.20
C VAL A 218 2.62 19.02 -20.03
N THR A 219 2.34 19.50 -18.82
CA THR A 219 2.77 18.87 -17.58
C THR A 219 1.57 18.47 -16.73
N TRP A 220 1.82 17.71 -15.66
CA TRP A 220 0.84 17.41 -14.65
C TRP A 220 1.06 18.31 -13.44
N ILE A 221 0.00 19.00 -13.02
CA ILE A 221 -0.02 19.76 -11.77
C ILE A 221 -0.82 18.98 -10.72
N GLY A 222 -0.20 18.84 -9.56
CA GLY A 222 -0.90 18.51 -8.32
C GLY A 222 -0.59 19.58 -7.27
N GLY A 223 -0.74 19.21 -6.01
CA GLY A 223 -0.29 20.02 -4.89
C GLY A 223 -1.16 19.83 -3.68
N PHE A 224 -1.17 20.84 -2.81
CA PHE A 224 -1.92 20.84 -1.57
C PHE A 224 -2.93 21.98 -1.57
N SER A 225 -4.00 21.81 -0.78
CA SER A 225 -5.03 22.82 -0.58
C SER A 225 -5.40 22.90 0.89
N TYR A 226 -5.74 24.09 1.37
CA TYR A 226 -6.41 24.24 2.66
C TYR A 226 -7.91 24.10 2.50
N ALA A 227 -8.51 23.22 3.30
CA ALA A 227 -9.95 23.08 3.42
C ALA A 227 -10.38 23.31 4.88
N ILE A 228 -11.59 23.83 5.07
CA ILE A 228 -12.19 23.99 6.40
C ILE A 228 -13.19 22.85 6.58
N PRO A 229 -12.96 21.89 7.50
CA PRO A 229 -13.92 20.84 7.78
C PRO A 229 -15.25 21.42 8.25
N ALA A 230 -16.38 20.82 7.85
CA ALA A 230 -17.71 21.30 8.24
C ALA A 230 -17.92 21.36 9.77
N GLY A 231 -17.21 20.53 10.55
CA GLY A 231 -17.25 20.52 12.01
C GLY A 231 -16.26 21.46 12.71
N ALA A 232 -15.59 22.37 11.99
CA ALA A 232 -14.59 23.26 12.57
C ALA A 232 -15.23 24.24 13.59
N LYS A 233 -14.73 24.22 14.84
CA LYS A 233 -15.25 25.07 15.94
C LYS A 233 -15.06 26.58 15.69
N ASN A 234 -14.04 26.96 14.94
CA ASN A 234 -13.72 28.35 14.61
C ASN A 234 -13.47 28.50 13.11
N SER A 235 -14.54 28.38 12.32
CA SER A 235 -14.49 28.50 10.85
C SER A 235 -14.06 29.88 10.38
N GLU A 236 -14.46 30.96 11.07
CA GLU A 236 -14.05 32.32 10.73
C GLU A 236 -12.55 32.56 10.93
N GLY A 237 -12.00 32.12 12.06
CA GLY A 237 -10.56 32.20 12.32
C GLY A 237 -9.75 31.36 11.34
N ALA A 238 -10.22 30.15 11.01
CA ALA A 238 -9.61 29.31 9.99
C ALA A 238 -9.64 29.99 8.61
N TRP A 239 -10.77 30.60 8.23
CA TRP A 239 -10.89 31.34 6.98
C TRP A 239 -10.00 32.58 6.93
N ALA A 240 -9.91 33.36 8.01
CA ALA A 240 -8.99 34.47 8.11
C ALA A 240 -7.53 34.03 7.97
N PHE A 241 -7.15 32.93 8.61
CA PHE A 241 -5.83 32.34 8.45
C PHE A 241 -5.55 31.90 7.01
N ILE A 242 -6.50 31.21 6.35
CA ILE A 242 -6.34 30.75 4.97
C ILE A 242 -6.18 31.94 4.01
N LYS A 243 -6.97 33.01 4.17
CA LYS A 243 -6.82 34.23 3.36
C LYS A 243 -5.42 34.82 3.50
N PHE A 244 -4.93 34.99 4.73
CA PHE A 244 -3.60 35.50 4.97
C PHE A 244 -2.51 34.57 4.45
N SER A 245 -2.54 33.28 4.80
CA SER A 245 -1.49 32.31 4.47
C SER A 245 -1.39 32.02 2.97
N CYS A 246 -2.50 32.15 2.23
CA CYS A 246 -2.51 32.02 0.78
C CYS A 246 -2.31 33.34 0.03
N SER A 247 -2.28 34.48 0.71
CA SER A 247 -1.93 35.77 0.09
C SER A 247 -0.45 35.83 -0.28
N LEU A 248 -0.11 36.77 -1.17
CA LEU A 248 1.28 37.06 -1.52
C LEU A 248 2.15 37.34 -0.29
N GLU A 249 1.66 38.17 0.64
CA GLU A 249 2.39 38.52 1.87
C GLU A 249 2.66 37.29 2.74
N GLY A 250 1.61 36.51 3.03
CA GLY A 250 1.73 35.31 3.85
C GLY A 250 2.68 34.29 3.24
N ARG A 251 2.64 34.12 1.91
CA ARG A 251 3.57 33.22 1.21
C ARG A 251 5.00 33.70 1.22
N MET A 252 5.25 34.98 0.99
CA MET A 252 6.61 35.52 1.06
C MET A 252 7.17 35.44 2.49
N LEU A 253 6.34 35.60 3.51
CA LEU A 253 6.72 35.39 4.90
C LEU A 253 7.09 33.92 5.17
N GLU A 254 6.26 32.97 4.72
CA GLU A 254 6.54 31.53 4.80
C GLU A 254 7.88 31.19 4.14
N THR A 255 8.09 31.65 2.90
CA THR A 255 9.32 31.42 2.12
C THR A 255 10.56 31.98 2.83
N ARG A 256 10.49 33.21 3.38
CA ARG A 256 11.60 33.80 4.16
C ARG A 256 11.89 33.03 5.45
N ALA A 257 10.84 32.58 6.15
CA ALA A 257 10.98 31.80 7.37
C ALA A 257 11.64 30.44 7.08
N GLN A 258 11.19 29.74 6.03
CA GLN A 258 11.77 28.49 5.56
C GLN A 258 13.26 28.67 5.19
N ARG A 259 13.60 29.72 4.45
CA ARG A 259 14.98 30.08 4.12
C ARG A 259 15.85 30.22 5.37
N ASN A 260 15.41 31.00 6.35
CA ASN A 260 16.17 31.22 7.59
C ASN A 260 16.37 29.91 8.36
N TRP A 261 15.35 29.05 8.37
CA TRP A 261 15.41 27.73 9.00
C TRP A 261 16.41 26.80 8.30
N ASP A 262 16.46 26.79 6.97
CA ASP A 262 17.42 25.99 6.20
C ASP A 262 18.85 26.49 6.39
N LEU A 263 19.07 27.81 6.30
CA LEU A 263 20.38 28.42 6.53
C LEU A 263 20.88 28.19 7.96
N SER A 264 20.01 28.20 8.98
CA SER A 264 20.40 27.89 10.37
C SER A 264 20.91 26.46 10.57
N ARG A 265 20.64 25.56 9.61
CA ARG A 265 21.13 24.18 9.60
C ARG A 265 22.26 23.95 8.59
N GLY A 266 22.80 25.02 8.00
CA GLY A 266 23.82 24.93 6.97
C GLY A 266 23.32 24.26 5.68
N ARG A 267 22.01 24.38 5.39
CA ARG A 267 21.42 23.88 4.15
C ARG A 267 21.19 25.03 3.18
N ASP A 268 21.43 24.77 1.90
CA ASP A 268 20.99 25.67 0.84
C ASP A 268 19.47 25.76 0.80
N PHE A 269 18.96 26.91 0.35
CA PHE A 269 17.54 27.16 0.21
C PHE A 269 17.17 27.35 -1.26
N ILE A 270 16.24 26.54 -1.74
CA ILE A 270 15.59 26.73 -3.04
C ILE A 270 14.09 26.81 -2.80
N PRO A 271 13.42 27.90 -3.23
CA PRO A 271 12.00 28.06 -2.98
C PRO A 271 11.17 26.98 -3.69
N ARG A 272 10.11 26.53 -3.02
CA ARG A 272 9.10 25.61 -3.56
C ARG A 272 8.10 26.37 -4.42
N ILE A 273 7.57 25.72 -5.45
CA ILE A 273 6.54 26.32 -6.31
C ILE A 273 5.21 26.42 -5.54
N LYS A 274 4.60 27.60 -5.58
CA LYS A 274 3.31 27.90 -4.94
C LYS A 274 2.20 27.96 -5.99
N ALA A 275 0.97 27.71 -5.57
CA ALA A 275 -0.18 27.83 -6.47
C ALA A 275 -0.47 29.28 -6.88
N HIS A 276 -0.05 30.24 -6.06
CA HIS A 276 -0.22 31.67 -6.30
C HIS A 276 0.87 32.18 -7.26
N ARG A 277 0.47 32.70 -8.43
CA ARG A 277 1.35 33.05 -9.56
C ARG A 277 2.37 34.13 -9.22
N GLU A 278 1.90 35.24 -8.66
CA GLU A 278 2.76 36.37 -8.30
C GLU A 278 3.81 35.99 -7.23
N THR A 279 3.47 35.05 -6.34
CA THR A 279 4.40 34.56 -5.32
C THR A 279 5.60 33.90 -5.98
N ASN A 280 5.42 33.12 -7.04
CA ASN A 280 6.53 32.47 -7.72
C ASN A 280 7.43 33.48 -8.45
N ILE A 281 6.84 34.52 -9.05
CA ILE A 281 7.60 35.59 -9.70
C ILE A 281 8.48 36.31 -8.67
N GLN A 282 7.90 36.73 -7.54
CA GLN A 282 8.63 37.44 -6.49
C GLN A 282 9.64 36.54 -5.77
N SER A 283 9.26 35.30 -5.46
CA SER A 283 10.15 34.32 -4.83
C SER A 283 11.33 33.97 -5.73
N TYR A 284 11.13 33.87 -7.05
CA TYR A 284 12.23 33.67 -8.00
C TYR A 284 13.17 34.89 -8.02
N ALA A 285 12.62 36.10 -8.03
CA ALA A 285 13.42 37.32 -8.04
C ALA A 285 14.23 37.51 -6.76
N GLU A 286 13.66 37.21 -5.58
CA GLU A 286 14.30 37.39 -4.28
C GLU A 286 15.26 36.25 -3.92
N PHE A 287 14.93 35.00 -4.28
CA PHE A 287 15.65 33.80 -3.82
C PHE A 287 16.22 32.97 -4.97
N LYS A 288 16.57 33.60 -6.09
CA LYS A 288 17.20 32.93 -7.23
C LYS A 288 18.43 32.12 -6.77
N PRO A 289 18.50 30.81 -7.07
CA PRO A 289 19.69 30.01 -6.75
C PRO A 289 20.95 30.59 -7.40
N ALA A 290 22.08 30.55 -6.68
CA ALA A 290 23.35 31.03 -7.20
C ALA A 290 23.90 30.14 -8.33
N VAL A 291 23.67 28.82 -8.22
CA VAL A 291 24.10 27.85 -9.22
C VAL A 291 23.17 27.90 -10.45
N PRO A 292 23.68 28.14 -11.67
CA PRO A 292 22.85 28.34 -12.86
C PRO A 292 21.90 27.20 -13.19
N ALA A 293 22.30 25.95 -12.97
CA ALA A 293 21.47 24.77 -13.23
C ALA A 293 20.20 24.76 -12.37
N PHE A 294 20.32 25.03 -11.07
CA PHE A 294 19.17 25.15 -10.17
C PHE A 294 18.30 26.36 -10.49
N ALA A 295 18.89 27.49 -10.87
CA ALA A 295 18.14 28.67 -11.29
C ALA A 295 17.35 28.45 -12.59
N ALA A 296 17.90 27.67 -13.53
CA ALA A 296 17.23 27.28 -14.76
C ALA A 296 16.09 26.29 -14.48
N ALA A 297 16.31 25.30 -13.60
CA ALA A 297 15.29 24.35 -13.17
C ALA A 297 14.10 25.03 -12.50
N LEU A 298 14.37 25.90 -11.52
CA LEU A 298 13.33 26.66 -10.83
C LEU A 298 12.54 27.53 -11.81
N LYS A 299 13.23 28.23 -12.73
CA LYS A 299 12.56 29.05 -13.75
C LYS A 299 11.65 28.22 -14.64
N LEU A 300 12.12 27.05 -15.07
CA LEU A 300 11.35 26.17 -15.94
C LEU A 300 10.10 25.63 -15.25
N HIS A 301 10.18 25.30 -13.95
CA HIS A 301 9.00 24.95 -13.15
C HIS A 301 7.97 26.10 -13.09
N VAL A 302 8.41 27.34 -12.85
CA VAL A 302 7.50 28.51 -12.88
C VAL A 302 6.81 28.63 -14.25
N ASP A 303 7.56 28.42 -15.33
CA ASP A 303 7.03 28.53 -16.70
C ASP A 303 6.08 27.39 -17.07
N MET A 304 6.40 26.16 -16.65
CA MET A 304 5.61 24.96 -16.94
C MET A 304 4.30 24.91 -16.15
N SER A 305 4.21 25.62 -15.02
CA SER A 305 3.00 25.74 -14.20
C SER A 305 1.79 26.32 -14.95
N GLU A 306 1.99 27.08 -16.03
CA GLU A 306 0.89 27.59 -16.89
C GLU A 306 0.30 26.51 -17.82
N TYR A 307 1.03 25.40 -18.04
CA TYR A 307 0.68 24.35 -19.00
C TYR A 307 0.29 23.03 -18.32
N GLY A 308 -0.11 23.10 -17.05
CA GLY A 308 -0.54 21.95 -16.27
C GLY A 308 -1.89 21.39 -16.71
N ARG A 309 -2.06 20.10 -16.49
CA ARG A 309 -3.36 19.41 -16.40
C ARG A 309 -3.48 18.81 -15.01
N VAL A 310 -4.70 18.62 -14.52
CA VAL A 310 -4.96 18.09 -13.18
C VAL A 310 -5.78 16.83 -13.22
N ARG A 311 -5.69 16.06 -12.15
CA ARG A 311 -6.58 14.90 -11.97
C ARG A 311 -8.01 15.40 -11.82
N PRO A 312 -9.00 14.67 -12.38
CA PRO A 312 -10.39 15.08 -12.24
C PRO A 312 -10.77 15.06 -10.74
N PRO A 313 -11.35 16.15 -10.21
CA PRO A 313 -11.89 16.18 -8.87
C PRO A 313 -13.14 15.29 -8.80
N THR A 314 -13.02 14.14 -8.13
CA THR A 314 -14.08 13.13 -8.05
C THR A 314 -14.04 12.37 -6.73
N PHE A 315 -15.20 11.92 -6.25
CA PHE A 315 -15.32 11.16 -5.00
C PHE A 315 -14.70 9.76 -5.08
N VAL A 316 -14.46 9.23 -6.28
CA VAL A 316 -13.69 7.99 -6.52
C VAL A 316 -12.21 8.25 -6.80
N GLY A 317 -11.68 9.44 -6.51
CA GLY A 317 -10.35 9.87 -6.93
C GLY A 317 -9.22 8.93 -6.46
N GLN A 318 -9.35 8.39 -5.25
CA GLN A 318 -8.39 7.40 -4.73
C GLN A 318 -8.47 6.07 -5.48
N ILE A 319 -9.68 5.58 -5.79
CA ILE A 319 -9.87 4.34 -6.55
C ILE A 319 -9.35 4.51 -7.97
N LEU A 320 -9.65 5.63 -8.63
CA LEU A 320 -9.13 5.96 -9.95
C LEU A 320 -7.59 6.04 -9.96
N TRP A 321 -6.98 6.54 -8.89
CA TRP A 321 -5.53 6.51 -8.70
C TRP A 321 -5.00 5.08 -8.57
N ASP A 322 -5.60 4.25 -7.73
CA ASP A 322 -5.13 2.90 -7.47
C ASP A 322 -5.27 2.00 -8.72
N GLU A 323 -6.35 2.13 -9.49
CA GLU A 323 -6.54 1.43 -10.77
C GLU A 323 -5.55 1.90 -11.85
N HIS A 324 -5.15 3.18 -11.80
CA HIS A 324 -4.06 3.70 -12.63
C HIS A 324 -2.73 2.99 -12.35
N VAL A 325 -2.39 2.85 -11.07
CA VAL A 325 -1.15 2.23 -10.63
C VAL A 325 -1.14 0.75 -11.01
N GLN A 326 -2.25 0.06 -10.77
CA GLN A 326 -2.41 -1.34 -11.17
C GLN A 326 -2.30 -1.54 -12.68
N ALA A 327 -2.86 -0.65 -13.49
CA ALA A 327 -2.76 -0.76 -14.95
C ALA A 327 -1.30 -0.68 -15.44
N ILE A 328 -0.50 0.22 -14.86
CA ILE A 328 0.95 0.32 -15.15
C ILE A 328 1.66 -0.97 -14.78
N GLU A 329 1.34 -1.52 -13.61
CA GLU A 329 1.96 -2.73 -13.08
C GLU A 329 1.62 -3.98 -13.94
N PHE A 330 0.33 -4.22 -14.22
CA PHE A 330 -0.12 -5.36 -15.03
C PHE A 330 0.40 -5.30 -16.47
N ALA A 331 0.35 -4.12 -17.11
CA ALA A 331 0.84 -3.95 -18.46
C ALA A 331 2.37 -4.05 -18.52
N GLY A 332 3.07 -3.46 -17.54
CA GLY A 332 4.54 -3.53 -17.44
C GLY A 332 5.06 -4.96 -17.27
N ARG A 333 4.36 -5.80 -16.51
CA ARG A 333 4.67 -7.23 -16.35
C ARG A 333 4.15 -8.11 -17.49
N LYS A 334 3.41 -7.54 -18.45
CA LYS A 334 2.76 -8.27 -19.54
C LYS A 334 1.74 -9.32 -19.06
N GLU A 335 1.15 -9.11 -17.88
CA GLU A 335 0.05 -9.93 -17.38
C GLU A 335 -1.26 -9.63 -18.12
N LYS A 336 -1.41 -8.37 -18.55
CA LYS A 336 -2.53 -7.86 -19.37
C LYS A 336 -1.97 -6.93 -20.43
N THR A 337 -2.66 -6.80 -21.56
CA THR A 337 -2.38 -5.71 -22.50
C THR A 337 -2.74 -4.36 -21.88
N PRO A 338 -2.15 -3.23 -22.32
CA PRO A 338 -2.54 -1.90 -21.87
C PRO A 338 -4.06 -1.66 -21.91
N THR A 339 -4.73 -2.09 -22.99
CA THR A 339 -6.18 -1.97 -23.17
C THR A 339 -6.96 -2.79 -22.14
N GLU A 340 -6.59 -4.05 -21.92
CA GLU A 340 -7.27 -4.91 -20.94
C GLU A 340 -7.10 -4.38 -19.51
N ALA A 341 -5.88 -3.94 -19.17
CA ALA A 341 -5.58 -3.39 -17.85
C ALA A 341 -6.38 -2.11 -17.56
N LEU A 342 -6.44 -1.17 -18.52
CA LEU A 342 -7.22 0.06 -18.36
C LEU A 342 -8.73 -0.19 -18.43
N ALA A 343 -9.21 -1.14 -19.26
CA ALA A 343 -10.62 -1.50 -19.32
C ALA A 343 -11.14 -2.05 -17.98
N GLU A 344 -10.31 -2.84 -17.30
CA GLU A 344 -10.63 -3.35 -15.97
C GLU A 344 -10.71 -2.24 -14.93
N GLY A 345 -9.69 -1.38 -14.88
CA GLY A 345 -9.69 -0.22 -13.99
C GLY A 345 -10.87 0.71 -14.25
N GLN A 346 -11.23 0.94 -15.52
CA GLN A 346 -12.38 1.76 -15.89
C GLN A 346 -13.68 1.17 -15.34
N ARG A 347 -13.87 -0.15 -15.45
CA ARG A 347 -15.06 -0.84 -14.94
C ARG A 347 -15.17 -0.71 -13.43
N VAL A 348 -14.06 -0.91 -12.71
CA VAL A 348 -14.00 -0.77 -11.24
C VAL A 348 -14.38 0.65 -10.84
N VAL A 349 -13.77 1.67 -11.45
CA VAL A 349 -14.08 3.08 -11.16
C VAL A 349 -15.53 3.42 -11.50
N GLN A 350 -16.02 2.99 -12.67
CA GLN A 350 -17.38 3.27 -13.13
C GLN A 350 -18.43 2.70 -12.17
N ARG A 351 -18.23 1.47 -11.70
CA ARG A 351 -19.13 0.86 -10.71
C ARG A 351 -19.27 1.71 -9.45
N GLU A 352 -18.16 2.27 -8.97
CA GLU A 352 -18.18 3.09 -7.76
C GLU A 352 -18.80 4.47 -8.00
N LEU A 353 -18.65 5.02 -9.21
CA LEU A 353 -19.42 6.19 -9.65
C LEU A 353 -20.91 5.87 -9.64
N ASP A 354 -21.32 4.77 -10.27
CA ASP A 354 -22.71 4.35 -10.36
C ASP A 354 -23.31 4.10 -8.96
N ALA A 355 -22.55 3.47 -8.06
CA ALA A 355 -22.97 3.24 -6.68
C ALA A 355 -23.20 4.55 -5.92
N HIS A 356 -22.35 5.56 -6.12
CA HIS A 356 -22.53 6.87 -5.52
C HIS A 356 -23.76 7.59 -6.07
N PHE A 357 -23.92 7.66 -7.39
CA PHE A 357 -25.07 8.36 -7.99
C PHE A 357 -26.41 7.64 -7.73
N ARG A 358 -26.38 6.33 -7.46
CA ARG A 358 -27.55 5.56 -7.02
C ARG A 358 -27.89 5.77 -5.54
N TYR A 359 -26.98 6.28 -4.72
CA TYR A 359 -27.11 6.33 -3.26
C TYR A 359 -28.42 6.96 -2.78
N ASP A 360 -28.80 8.12 -3.33
CA ASP A 360 -30.02 8.83 -2.91
C ASP A 360 -31.33 8.13 -3.32
N THR A 361 -31.25 7.20 -4.28
CA THR A 361 -32.41 6.41 -4.72
C THR A 361 -32.71 5.23 -3.78
N LEU A 362 -31.78 4.89 -2.89
CA LEU A 362 -31.88 3.74 -2.00
C LEU A 362 -32.66 4.09 -0.71
N PRO A 363 -33.46 3.15 -0.17
CA PRO A 363 -34.19 3.37 1.06
C PRO A 363 -33.24 3.52 2.26
N SER A 364 -33.52 4.50 3.13
CA SER A 364 -32.73 4.75 4.34
C SER A 364 -32.77 3.56 5.30
N ALA A 365 -31.62 3.19 5.85
CA ALA A 365 -31.52 2.20 6.90
C ALA A 365 -31.47 2.89 8.26
N ASP A 366 -32.59 2.91 9.00
CA ASP A 366 -32.56 3.35 10.40
C ASP A 366 -31.85 2.28 11.26
N LEU A 367 -30.58 2.52 11.56
CA LEU A 367 -29.75 1.63 12.37
C LEU A 367 -30.20 1.53 13.83
N LYS A 368 -31.05 2.45 14.32
CA LYS A 368 -31.58 2.37 15.68
C LYS A 368 -32.33 1.06 15.88
N LEU A 369 -33.11 0.65 14.89
CA LEU A 369 -33.92 -0.56 14.96
C LEU A 369 -33.04 -1.82 15.15
N PRO A 370 -32.04 -2.14 14.30
CA PRO A 370 -31.13 -3.25 14.55
C PRO A 370 -30.35 -3.15 15.86
N MET A 371 -29.94 -1.95 16.29
CA MET A 371 -29.26 -1.77 17.59
C MET A 371 -30.19 -2.09 18.77
N PHE A 372 -31.44 -1.61 18.74
CA PHE A 372 -32.45 -1.92 19.76
C PHE A 372 -32.87 -3.39 19.73
N PHE A 373 -32.94 -4.01 18.55
CA PHE A 373 -33.16 -5.45 18.43
C PHE A 373 -32.00 -6.27 18.98
N GLY A 374 -30.75 -5.86 18.70
CA GLY A 374 -29.55 -6.49 19.27
C GLY A 374 -29.55 -6.39 20.80
N LEU A 375 -29.80 -5.19 21.34
CA LEU A 375 -29.92 -4.97 22.78
C LEU A 375 -31.11 -5.76 23.38
N GLY A 376 -32.23 -5.82 22.67
CA GLY A 376 -33.42 -6.59 23.04
C GLY A 376 -33.13 -8.09 23.10
N LEU A 377 -32.42 -8.65 22.12
CA LEU A 377 -31.98 -10.06 22.11
C LEU A 377 -31.03 -10.36 23.28
N LEU A 378 -30.14 -9.43 23.63
CA LEU A 378 -29.27 -9.58 24.80
C LEU A 378 -30.06 -9.60 26.11
N LEU A 379 -31.02 -8.68 26.25
CA LEU A 379 -31.89 -8.62 27.43
C LEU A 379 -32.81 -9.84 27.53
N VAL A 380 -33.34 -10.32 26.41
CA VAL A 380 -34.14 -11.56 26.35
C VAL A 380 -33.26 -12.77 26.69
N GLY A 381 -32.04 -12.85 26.17
CA GLY A 381 -31.08 -13.91 26.51
C GLY A 381 -30.75 -13.92 28.01
N ALA A 382 -30.50 -12.75 28.60
CA ALA A 382 -30.30 -12.59 30.04
C ALA A 382 -31.55 -12.99 30.83
N GLY A 383 -32.74 -12.59 30.38
CA GLY A 383 -34.02 -12.95 30.99
C GLY A 383 -34.33 -14.45 30.91
N LEU A 384 -34.04 -15.10 29.78
CA LEU A 384 -34.17 -16.55 29.61
C LEU A 384 -33.15 -17.32 30.45
N GLY A 385 -31.92 -16.83 30.55
CA GLY A 385 -30.90 -17.35 31.47
C GLY A 385 -31.39 -17.28 32.92
N TYR A 386 -31.89 -16.12 33.35
CA TYR A 386 -32.47 -15.93 34.67
C TYR A 386 -33.67 -16.85 34.93
N ALA A 387 -34.60 -16.95 33.97
CA ALA A 387 -35.78 -17.81 34.08
C ALA A 387 -35.40 -19.30 34.15
N ARG A 388 -34.38 -19.73 33.40
CA ARG A 388 -33.84 -21.10 33.43
C ARG A 388 -33.20 -21.41 34.78
N ILE A 389 -32.39 -20.50 35.33
CA ILE A 389 -31.80 -20.62 36.68
C ILE A 389 -32.91 -20.76 37.74
N ARG A 390 -34.01 -20.01 37.57
CA ARG A 390 -35.15 -20.04 38.50
C ARG A 390 -35.96 -21.35 38.42
N ARG A 391 -36.04 -21.97 37.24
CA ARG A 391 -36.78 -23.22 36.99
C ARG A 391 -35.99 -24.50 37.24
N MET A 392 -34.66 -24.42 37.40
CA MET A 392 -33.86 -25.59 37.77
C MET A 392 -34.21 -26.07 39.20
N PRO A 393 -34.33 -27.40 39.42
CA PRO A 393 -34.62 -27.99 40.73
C PRO A 393 -33.36 -27.95 41.59
N MET A 394 -32.94 -26.75 41.98
CA MET A 394 -31.78 -26.51 42.83
C MET A 394 -32.23 -26.11 44.23
N GLY A 395 -31.56 -26.66 45.25
CA GLY A 395 -31.72 -26.24 46.64
C GLY A 395 -31.38 -24.75 46.83
N ARG A 396 -31.82 -24.17 47.95
CA ARG A 396 -31.65 -22.74 48.25
C ARG A 396 -30.18 -22.27 48.17
N MET A 397 -29.25 -23.16 48.55
CA MET A 397 -27.80 -22.94 48.49
C MET A 397 -27.24 -23.00 47.06
N GLY A 398 -27.62 -24.01 46.26
CA GLY A 398 -27.18 -24.11 44.85
C GLY A 398 -27.66 -22.95 43.97
N ARG A 399 -28.82 -22.35 44.27
CA ARG A 399 -29.27 -21.11 43.63
C ARG A 399 -28.40 -19.91 43.99
N TYR A 400 -27.96 -19.83 45.25
CA TYR A 400 -27.08 -18.76 45.72
C TYR A 400 -25.70 -18.87 45.06
N GLU A 401 -25.11 -20.06 45.04
CA GLU A 401 -23.82 -20.35 44.38
C GLU A 401 -23.87 -20.06 42.87
N THR A 402 -24.94 -20.46 42.19
CA THR A 402 -25.14 -20.16 40.76
C THR A 402 -25.21 -18.65 40.51
N LEU A 403 -25.91 -17.90 41.37
CA LEU A 403 -26.04 -16.44 41.24
C LEU A 403 -24.69 -15.74 41.40
N TRP A 404 -23.89 -16.15 42.38
CA TRP A 404 -22.52 -15.65 42.56
C TRP A 404 -21.61 -16.05 41.40
N GLY A 405 -21.74 -17.26 40.86
CA GLY A 405 -21.05 -17.68 39.64
C GLY A 405 -21.32 -16.72 38.48
N TYR A 406 -22.60 -16.40 38.22
CA TYR A 406 -22.97 -15.43 37.17
C TYR A 406 -22.50 -14.01 37.47
N LEU A 407 -22.55 -13.56 38.73
CA LEU A 407 -22.08 -12.24 39.11
C LEU A 407 -20.56 -12.10 38.88
N LEU A 408 -19.77 -13.12 39.23
CA LEU A 408 -18.32 -13.14 39.05
C LEU A 408 -17.91 -13.15 37.57
N ILE A 409 -18.65 -13.83 36.69
CA ILE A 409 -18.39 -13.81 35.23
C ILE A 409 -19.04 -12.62 34.52
N SER A 410 -19.94 -11.90 35.18
CA SER A 410 -20.70 -10.80 34.57
C SER A 410 -19.83 -9.68 33.98
N PRO A 411 -18.69 -9.26 34.57
CA PRO A 411 -17.83 -8.27 33.92
C PRO A 411 -17.30 -8.73 32.56
N TRP A 412 -16.92 -10.01 32.45
CA TRP A 412 -16.48 -10.60 31.18
C TRP A 412 -17.64 -10.74 30.19
N LEU A 413 -18.81 -11.22 30.64
CA LEU A 413 -19.99 -11.33 29.79
C LEU A 413 -20.43 -9.97 29.24
N ILE A 414 -20.54 -8.95 30.10
CA ILE A 414 -20.90 -7.58 29.71
C ILE A 414 -19.88 -7.06 28.70
N GLY A 415 -18.59 -7.24 28.98
CA GLY A 415 -17.51 -6.85 28.07
C GLY A 415 -17.63 -7.54 26.70
N PHE A 416 -17.81 -8.86 26.68
CA PHE A 416 -17.99 -9.63 25.46
C PHE A 416 -19.23 -9.19 24.67
N LEU A 417 -20.36 -8.98 25.34
CA LEU A 417 -21.61 -8.60 24.68
C LEU A 417 -21.53 -7.19 24.06
N ILE A 418 -20.94 -6.23 24.78
CA ILE A 418 -20.87 -4.83 24.35
C ILE A 418 -19.73 -4.59 23.36
N PHE A 419 -18.56 -5.18 23.58
CA PHE A 419 -17.35 -4.87 22.82
C PHE A 419 -16.97 -5.93 21.78
N THR A 420 -17.59 -7.12 21.80
CA THR A 420 -17.33 -8.18 20.80
C THR A 420 -18.58 -8.52 20.01
N LEU A 421 -19.62 -9.06 20.67
CA LEU A 421 -20.82 -9.55 19.98
C LEU A 421 -21.66 -8.40 19.39
N GLY A 422 -21.83 -7.30 20.13
CA GLY A 422 -22.59 -6.14 19.68
C GLY A 422 -22.05 -5.54 18.36
N PRO A 423 -20.77 -5.14 18.30
CA PRO A 423 -20.14 -4.65 17.07
C PRO A 423 -20.15 -5.67 15.93
N MET A 424 -20.02 -6.97 16.24
CA MET A 424 -20.12 -8.04 15.25
C MET A 424 -21.52 -8.14 14.65
N LEU A 425 -22.58 -8.05 15.47
CA LEU A 425 -23.96 -8.00 14.97
C LEU A 425 -24.23 -6.71 14.17
N ALA A 426 -23.69 -5.58 14.61
CA ALA A 426 -23.78 -4.32 13.85
C ALA A 426 -23.09 -4.44 12.48
N SER A 427 -21.91 -5.05 12.40
CA SER A 427 -21.23 -5.27 11.11
C SER A 427 -22.04 -6.21 10.20
N LEU A 428 -22.76 -7.19 10.75
CA LEU A 428 -23.70 -8.00 9.96
C LEU A 428 -24.81 -7.16 9.36
N VAL A 429 -25.34 -6.19 10.08
CA VAL A 429 -26.35 -5.29 9.52
C VAL A 429 -25.72 -4.41 8.44
N PHE A 430 -24.52 -3.88 8.69
CA PHE A 430 -23.80 -3.05 7.72
C PHE A 430 -23.52 -3.80 6.41
N SER A 431 -23.29 -5.12 6.45
CA SER A 431 -23.03 -5.91 5.25
C SER A 431 -24.19 -5.91 4.24
N PHE A 432 -25.41 -5.57 4.66
CA PHE A 432 -26.58 -5.44 3.78
C PHE A 432 -26.89 -3.98 3.39
N THR A 433 -25.99 -3.06 3.73
CA THR A 433 -26.15 -1.62 3.48
C THR A 433 -25.01 -1.07 2.63
N GLN A 434 -25.29 0.01 1.91
CA GLN A 434 -24.27 0.93 1.42
C GLN A 434 -24.01 1.94 2.52
N TYR A 435 -22.88 1.76 3.20
CA TYR A 435 -22.47 2.59 4.33
C TYR A 435 -21.01 3.01 4.16
N ASN A 436 -20.78 4.32 4.24
CA ASN A 436 -19.48 4.95 4.06
C ASN A 436 -18.98 5.70 5.30
N VAL A 437 -19.62 5.50 6.46
CA VAL A 437 -19.32 6.18 7.76
C VAL A 437 -19.65 7.67 7.78
N LEU A 438 -19.59 8.35 6.64
CA LEU A 438 -19.81 9.80 6.51
C LEU A 438 -21.29 10.15 6.30
N SER A 439 -22.02 9.28 5.61
CA SER A 439 -23.43 9.45 5.25
C SER A 439 -24.29 8.37 5.91
N GLU A 440 -25.60 8.60 5.98
CA GLU A 440 -26.55 7.63 6.52
C GLU A 440 -26.49 6.29 5.75
N PRO A 441 -26.55 5.14 6.41
CA PRO A 441 -26.56 3.87 5.70
C PRO A 441 -27.85 3.71 4.89
N ARG A 442 -27.73 3.14 3.68
CA ARG A 442 -28.87 2.84 2.80
C ARG A 442 -28.96 1.33 2.55
N TRP A 443 -30.16 0.77 2.50
CA TRP A 443 -30.32 -0.68 2.26
C TRP A 443 -29.99 -1.03 0.80
N VAL A 444 -29.11 -2.02 0.61
CA VAL A 444 -28.79 -2.60 -0.70
C VAL A 444 -29.07 -4.11 -0.76
N GLY A 445 -29.55 -4.70 0.34
CA GLY A 445 -29.83 -6.13 0.42
C GLY A 445 -28.56 -6.94 0.21
N LEU A 446 -28.57 -7.84 -0.78
CA LEU A 446 -27.46 -8.76 -1.05
C LEU A 446 -26.44 -8.23 -2.05
N ASP A 447 -26.54 -6.97 -2.49
CA ASP A 447 -25.65 -6.42 -3.53
C ASP A 447 -24.17 -6.52 -3.15
N ASN A 448 -23.79 -6.23 -1.89
CA ASN A 448 -22.41 -6.40 -1.42
C ASN A 448 -21.91 -7.85 -1.59
N TYR A 449 -22.75 -8.84 -1.32
CA TYR A 449 -22.41 -10.26 -1.51
C TYR A 449 -22.37 -10.65 -2.98
N ARG A 450 -23.24 -10.08 -3.83
CA ARG A 450 -23.19 -10.26 -5.28
C ARG A 450 -21.89 -9.71 -5.86
N LEU A 451 -21.41 -8.58 -5.36
CA LEU A 451 -20.12 -8.02 -5.75
C LEU A 451 -18.97 -8.97 -5.39
N LEU A 452 -18.97 -9.53 -4.18
CA LEU A 452 -17.93 -10.50 -3.73
C LEU A 452 -17.82 -11.74 -4.61
N VAL A 453 -18.95 -12.25 -5.14
CA VAL A 453 -18.98 -13.46 -5.98
C VAL A 453 -19.03 -13.16 -7.49
N GLY A 454 -19.24 -11.91 -7.86
CA GLY A 454 -19.33 -11.43 -9.24
C GLY A 454 -18.07 -10.67 -9.62
N GLU A 455 -18.15 -9.35 -9.68
CA GLU A 455 -17.09 -8.50 -10.21
C GLU A 455 -15.81 -8.47 -9.37
N GLU A 456 -15.89 -8.61 -8.03
CA GLU A 456 -14.71 -8.66 -7.15
C GLU A 456 -14.21 -10.09 -6.91
N ARG A 457 -14.80 -11.09 -7.59
CA ARG A 457 -14.51 -12.50 -7.36
C ARG A 457 -13.02 -12.82 -7.51
N ASP A 458 -12.37 -12.26 -8.52
CA ASP A 458 -10.98 -12.60 -8.81
C ASP A 458 -10.03 -12.09 -7.73
N ASN A 459 -10.25 -10.86 -7.24
CA ASN A 459 -9.52 -10.29 -6.11
C ASN A 459 -9.78 -11.07 -4.82
N VAL A 460 -11.04 -11.46 -4.56
CA VAL A 460 -11.41 -12.27 -3.39
C VAL A 460 -10.73 -13.64 -3.45
N LEU A 461 -10.81 -14.34 -4.59
CA LEU A 461 -10.18 -15.65 -4.78
C LEU A 461 -8.65 -15.56 -4.66
N LYS A 462 -8.04 -14.51 -5.21
CA LYS A 462 -6.60 -14.26 -5.09
C LYS A 462 -6.20 -14.03 -3.64
N ALA A 463 -6.96 -13.21 -2.90
CA ALA A 463 -6.73 -12.95 -1.48
C ALA A 463 -6.79 -14.23 -0.64
N PHE A 464 -7.85 -15.03 -0.82
CA PHE A 464 -7.98 -16.32 -0.14
C PHE A 464 -6.92 -17.33 -0.59
N GLY A 465 -6.57 -17.36 -1.89
CA GLY A 465 -5.53 -18.24 -2.41
C GLY A 465 -4.14 -17.95 -1.83
N ASN A 466 -3.77 -16.67 -1.70
CA ASN A 466 -2.52 -16.25 -1.07
C ASN A 466 -2.48 -16.67 0.40
N VAL A 467 -3.57 -16.46 1.13
CA VAL A 467 -3.65 -16.85 2.53
C VAL A 467 -3.69 -18.36 2.71
N LEU A 468 -4.36 -19.10 1.83
CA LEU A 468 -4.35 -20.56 1.84
C LEU A 468 -2.95 -21.11 1.56
N TYR A 469 -2.16 -20.44 0.71
CA TYR A 469 -0.75 -20.76 0.52
C TYR A 469 0.05 -20.53 1.81
N LEU A 470 -0.12 -19.36 2.45
CA LEU A 470 0.54 -19.05 3.72
C LEU A 470 0.14 -20.03 4.84
N ALA A 471 -1.14 -20.40 4.92
CA ALA A 471 -1.65 -21.37 5.87
C ALA A 471 -1.15 -22.79 5.56
N GLY A 472 -1.24 -23.23 4.30
CA GLY A 472 -0.91 -24.58 3.88
C GLY A 472 0.58 -24.91 3.93
N ILE A 473 1.46 -23.91 3.75
CA ILE A 473 2.92 -24.11 3.79
C ILE A 473 3.52 -23.52 5.07
N GLY A 474 3.17 -22.28 5.39
CA GLY A 474 3.73 -21.56 6.52
C GLY A 474 3.38 -22.18 7.88
N VAL A 475 2.12 -22.62 8.07
CA VAL A 475 1.71 -23.23 9.36
C VAL A 475 2.42 -24.56 9.60
N PRO A 476 2.42 -25.55 8.68
CA PRO A 476 3.17 -26.79 8.89
C PRO A 476 4.66 -26.55 9.14
N LEU A 477 5.30 -25.67 8.38
CA LEU A 477 6.71 -25.33 8.61
C LEU A 477 6.90 -24.70 10.00
N GLY A 478 6.04 -23.78 10.42
CA GLY A 478 6.09 -23.17 11.75
C GLY A 478 5.92 -24.20 12.88
N LEU A 479 5.00 -25.15 12.72
CA LEU A 479 4.81 -26.26 13.67
C LEU A 479 6.05 -27.14 13.76
N LEU A 480 6.61 -27.52 12.60
CA LEU A 480 7.82 -28.34 12.52
C LEU A 480 9.03 -27.64 13.14
N THR A 481 9.24 -26.36 12.82
CA THR A 481 10.32 -25.56 13.41
C THR A 481 10.15 -25.41 14.92
N GLY A 482 8.93 -25.08 15.39
CA GLY A 482 8.65 -24.97 16.82
C GLY A 482 8.87 -26.28 17.58
N LEU A 483 8.43 -27.41 17.01
CA LEU A 483 8.65 -28.74 17.58
C LEU A 483 10.13 -29.12 17.56
N ALA A 484 10.85 -28.86 16.48
CA ALA A 484 12.29 -29.13 16.37
C ALA A 484 13.09 -28.37 17.44
N ILE A 485 12.82 -27.07 17.61
CA ILE A 485 13.44 -26.27 18.68
C ILE A 485 13.07 -26.84 20.05
N ALA A 486 11.81 -27.20 20.28
CA ALA A 486 11.38 -27.77 21.55
C ALA A 486 12.08 -29.10 21.87
N LEU A 487 12.24 -30.00 20.89
CA LEU A 487 12.96 -31.26 21.04
C LEU A 487 14.45 -31.04 21.37
N LEU A 488 15.10 -30.09 20.69
CA LEU A 488 16.49 -29.72 20.96
C LEU A 488 16.66 -29.20 22.40
N LEU A 489 15.76 -28.33 22.84
CA LEU A 489 15.81 -27.78 24.19
C LEU A 489 15.35 -28.76 25.27
N ASN A 490 14.50 -29.73 24.94
CA ASN A 490 14.10 -30.77 25.89
C ASN A 490 15.27 -31.68 26.27
N ARG A 491 16.25 -31.85 25.39
CA ARG A 491 17.47 -32.64 25.62
C ARG A 491 18.62 -31.85 26.27
N ALA A 492 18.59 -30.52 26.22
CA ALA A 492 19.71 -29.70 26.68
C ALA A 492 19.78 -29.63 28.22
N SER A 493 20.88 -30.13 28.81
CA SER A 493 21.11 -30.14 30.26
C SER A 493 21.79 -28.87 30.80
N MET A 494 22.43 -28.06 29.96
CA MET A 494 23.17 -26.85 30.35
C MET A 494 22.75 -25.64 29.51
N GLY A 495 22.54 -24.47 30.14
CA GLY A 495 22.20 -23.22 29.45
C GLY A 495 20.74 -23.06 29.00
N ILE A 496 19.84 -23.97 29.39
CA ILE A 496 18.44 -24.01 28.91
C ILE A 496 17.65 -22.71 29.14
N ARG A 497 17.94 -21.96 30.21
CA ARG A 497 17.29 -20.67 30.51
C ARG A 497 17.65 -19.63 29.45
N THR A 498 18.93 -19.54 29.09
CA THR A 498 19.43 -18.61 28.08
C THR A 498 18.89 -18.97 26.70
N TYR A 499 18.93 -20.24 26.32
CA TYR A 499 18.39 -20.67 25.03
C TYR A 499 16.87 -20.42 24.91
N ARG A 500 16.09 -20.73 25.96
CA ARG A 500 14.65 -20.39 25.96
C ARG A 500 14.42 -18.90 25.78
N ALA A 501 15.20 -18.05 26.45
CA ALA A 501 15.09 -16.61 26.29
C ALA A 501 15.40 -16.17 24.85
N ILE A 502 16.49 -16.67 24.24
CA ILE A 502 16.89 -16.32 22.86
C ILE A 502 15.82 -16.75 21.86
N TYR A 503 15.31 -17.99 21.94
CA TYR A 503 14.31 -18.49 21.00
C TYR A 503 12.92 -17.87 21.23
N TYR A 504 12.59 -17.48 22.46
CA TYR A 504 11.32 -16.83 22.76
C TYR A 504 11.31 -15.33 22.42
N LEU A 505 12.46 -14.65 22.48
CA LEU A 505 12.60 -13.22 22.23
C LEU A 505 11.90 -12.73 20.94
N PRO A 506 12.06 -13.39 19.77
CA PRO A 506 11.36 -13.02 18.54
C PRO A 506 9.84 -12.91 18.66
N SER A 507 9.21 -13.74 19.50
CA SER A 507 7.75 -13.79 19.66
C SER A 507 7.17 -12.65 20.50
N ILE A 508 8.01 -11.93 21.23
CA ILE A 508 7.61 -10.78 22.08
C ILE A 508 7.80 -9.46 21.32
N LEU A 509 8.64 -9.45 20.27
CA LEU A 509 8.93 -8.23 19.54
C LEU A 509 7.70 -7.70 18.80
N PRO A 510 7.45 -6.38 18.80
CA PRO A 510 6.34 -5.80 18.06
C PRO A 510 6.39 -6.18 16.58
N VAL A 511 5.26 -6.61 16.02
CA VAL A 511 5.20 -7.12 14.64
C VAL A 511 5.69 -6.08 13.61
N ILE A 512 5.36 -4.80 13.81
CA ILE A 512 5.79 -3.71 12.91
C ILE A 512 7.31 -3.52 12.94
N ALA A 513 7.92 -3.57 14.13
CA ALA A 513 9.37 -3.46 14.27
C ALA A 513 10.07 -4.65 13.61
N THR A 514 9.53 -5.85 13.82
CA THR A 514 10.00 -7.07 13.16
C THR A 514 9.87 -7.00 11.64
N ALA A 515 8.74 -6.53 11.11
CA ALA A 515 8.53 -6.34 9.66
C ALA A 515 9.53 -5.35 9.08
N THR A 516 9.75 -4.22 9.74
CA THR A 516 10.72 -3.22 9.29
C THR A 516 12.13 -3.78 9.26
N LEU A 517 12.55 -4.47 10.32
CA LEU A 517 13.86 -5.14 10.39
C LEU A 517 14.04 -6.17 9.27
N TRP A 518 13.05 -7.03 9.07
CA TRP A 518 13.10 -8.02 8.00
C TRP A 518 13.09 -7.39 6.61
N GLY A 519 12.39 -6.27 6.41
CA GLY A 519 12.46 -5.49 5.18
C GLY A 519 13.88 -5.00 4.85
N TRP A 520 14.68 -4.64 5.86
CA TRP A 520 16.09 -4.31 5.66
C TRP A 520 16.94 -5.55 5.39
N ILE A 521 16.76 -6.62 6.16
CA ILE A 521 17.50 -7.88 6.01
C ILE A 521 17.27 -8.52 4.63
N MET A 522 16.03 -8.46 4.13
CA MET A 522 15.58 -9.01 2.86
C MET A 522 15.63 -8.00 1.70
N ASN A 523 16.36 -6.89 1.86
CA ASN A 523 16.51 -5.93 0.76
C ASN A 523 17.12 -6.64 -0.48
N PRO A 524 16.53 -6.48 -1.67
CA PRO A 524 17.01 -7.16 -2.87
C PRO A 524 18.43 -6.75 -3.28
N ASP A 525 18.86 -5.54 -2.95
CA ASP A 525 20.21 -5.04 -3.19
C ASP A 525 21.20 -5.70 -2.23
N ALA A 526 22.14 -6.48 -2.77
CA ALA A 526 23.16 -7.19 -2.00
C ALA A 526 24.12 -6.25 -1.24
N ALA A 527 24.22 -4.96 -1.60
CA ALA A 527 24.99 -4.00 -0.82
C ALA A 527 24.29 -3.57 0.48
N LYS A 528 22.97 -3.80 0.59
CA LYS A 528 22.12 -3.33 1.69
C LYS A 528 21.43 -4.45 2.45
N GLY A 529 21.03 -5.52 1.75
CA GLY A 529 20.34 -6.67 2.29
C GLY A 529 21.31 -7.74 2.77
N LEU A 530 21.21 -8.12 4.05
CA LEU A 530 22.09 -9.10 4.66
C LEU A 530 21.96 -10.49 4.01
N ILE A 531 20.74 -10.91 3.67
CA ILE A 531 20.50 -12.23 3.06
C ILE A 531 21.04 -12.27 1.64
N ASN A 532 20.76 -11.23 0.84
CA ASN A 532 21.22 -11.18 -0.54
C ASN A 532 22.74 -10.95 -0.62
N PHE A 533 23.33 -10.20 0.31
CA PHE A 533 24.79 -10.11 0.47
C PHE A 533 25.40 -11.50 0.66
N ALA A 534 24.90 -12.28 1.62
CA ALA A 534 25.40 -13.62 1.87
C ALA A 534 25.17 -14.54 0.66
N TRP A 535 23.99 -14.48 0.03
CA TRP A 535 23.63 -15.28 -1.14
C TRP A 535 24.55 -15.03 -2.32
N THR A 536 24.75 -13.77 -2.68
CA THR A 536 25.62 -13.36 -3.81
C THR A 536 27.08 -13.75 -3.59
N ASN A 537 27.56 -13.75 -2.35
CA ASN A 537 28.95 -14.13 -2.04
C ASN A 537 29.16 -15.64 -1.83
N THR A 538 28.09 -16.44 -1.75
CA THR A 538 28.19 -17.89 -1.48
C THR A 538 27.42 -18.72 -2.50
N LEU A 539 26.10 -18.71 -2.43
CA LEU A 539 25.20 -19.54 -3.22
C LEU A 539 25.24 -19.23 -4.71
N GLN A 540 25.38 -17.96 -5.09
CA GLN A 540 25.46 -17.58 -6.49
C GLN A 540 26.74 -18.12 -7.17
N PRO A 541 27.96 -17.96 -6.62
CA PRO A 541 29.17 -18.61 -7.13
C PRO A 541 29.10 -20.13 -7.17
N TRP A 542 28.47 -20.77 -6.19
CA TRP A 542 28.44 -22.24 -6.10
C TRP A 542 27.41 -22.90 -6.99
N LEU A 543 26.23 -22.30 -7.14
CA LEU A 543 25.08 -22.93 -7.79
C LEU A 543 24.58 -22.15 -9.02
N GLY A 544 25.12 -20.96 -9.28
CA GLY A 544 24.66 -20.08 -10.37
C GLY A 544 23.26 -19.50 -10.14
N VAL A 545 22.72 -19.60 -8.92
CA VAL A 545 21.34 -19.14 -8.61
C VAL A 545 21.37 -17.67 -8.21
N ASN A 546 20.65 -16.84 -8.97
CA ASN A 546 20.52 -15.42 -8.70
C ASN A 546 19.82 -15.18 -7.35
N PRO A 547 20.23 -14.12 -6.61
CA PRO A 547 19.61 -13.79 -5.33
C PRO A 547 18.13 -13.42 -5.52
N PRO A 548 17.25 -13.84 -4.59
CA PRO A 548 15.81 -13.63 -4.70
C PRO A 548 15.41 -12.17 -4.49
N GLY A 549 14.39 -11.71 -5.21
CA GLY A 549 13.76 -10.40 -5.04
C GLY A 549 12.68 -10.40 -3.96
N TRP A 550 13.03 -10.83 -2.74
CA TRP A 550 12.13 -11.19 -1.63
C TRP A 550 10.76 -10.53 -1.67
N LEU A 551 10.65 -9.23 -1.42
CA LEU A 551 9.36 -8.52 -1.33
C LEU A 551 8.99 -7.75 -2.61
N THR A 552 9.86 -7.76 -3.62
CA THR A 552 9.73 -6.98 -4.86
C THR A 552 9.30 -7.80 -6.07
N VAL A 553 9.29 -9.14 -5.94
CA VAL A 553 8.93 -10.10 -6.98
C VAL A 553 7.86 -11.06 -6.45
N ALA A 554 6.83 -11.35 -7.25
CA ALA A 554 5.61 -12.04 -6.82
C ALA A 554 5.86 -13.49 -6.34
N GLU A 555 6.83 -14.16 -6.95
CA GLU A 555 7.20 -15.55 -6.63
C GLU A 555 7.87 -15.66 -5.25
N TRP A 556 8.57 -14.61 -4.82
CA TRP A 556 9.38 -14.62 -3.59
C TRP A 556 8.71 -13.95 -2.40
N SER A 557 7.69 -13.12 -2.63
CA SER A 557 7.01 -12.34 -1.59
C SER A 557 6.38 -13.21 -0.51
N LYS A 558 5.64 -14.25 -0.91
CA LYS A 558 5.03 -15.23 0.01
C LYS A 558 6.08 -16.07 0.74
N PRO A 559 7.08 -16.69 0.08
CA PRO A 559 8.21 -17.32 0.77
C PRO A 559 8.92 -16.40 1.77
N GLY A 560 9.12 -15.12 1.43
CA GLY A 560 9.69 -14.12 2.34
C GLY A 560 8.88 -13.96 3.62
N LEU A 561 7.55 -13.84 3.51
CA LEU A 561 6.66 -13.79 4.68
C LEU A 561 6.70 -15.08 5.52
N ILE A 562 6.83 -16.24 4.89
CA ILE A 562 6.95 -17.52 5.59
C ILE A 562 8.26 -17.54 6.39
N VAL A 563 9.41 -17.25 5.76
CA VAL A 563 10.72 -17.22 6.42
C VAL A 563 10.72 -16.25 7.60
N MET A 564 10.16 -15.05 7.41
CA MET A 564 9.99 -14.07 8.48
C MET A 564 9.12 -14.63 9.63
N GLY A 565 8.06 -15.37 9.31
CA GLY A 565 7.17 -15.99 10.29
C GLY A 565 7.82 -17.10 11.10
N LEU A 566 8.69 -17.90 10.48
CA LEU A 566 9.44 -18.98 11.14
C LEU A 566 10.36 -18.46 12.25
N TRP A 567 10.84 -17.22 12.15
CA TRP A 567 11.62 -16.59 13.21
C TRP A 567 10.83 -16.45 14.52
N GLY A 568 9.51 -16.29 14.43
CA GLY A 568 8.60 -16.23 15.59
C GLY A 568 8.19 -17.60 16.14
N ALA A 569 8.63 -18.73 15.56
CA ALA A 569 8.19 -20.08 15.95
C ALA A 569 8.49 -20.44 17.40
N GLY A 570 9.43 -19.74 18.05
CA GLY A 570 9.75 -19.93 19.47
C GLY A 570 8.62 -19.55 20.44
N GLY A 571 7.58 -18.85 20.00
CA GLY A 571 6.37 -18.64 20.81
C GLY A 571 5.62 -19.95 21.07
N GLY A 572 5.38 -20.75 20.02
CA GLY A 572 4.70 -22.05 20.12
C GLY A 572 5.55 -23.14 20.79
N MET A 573 6.87 -22.99 20.79
CA MET A 573 7.83 -23.88 21.47
C MET A 573 7.52 -24.06 22.97
N ILE A 574 7.01 -23.04 23.68
CA ILE A 574 6.70 -23.17 25.11
C ILE A 574 5.59 -24.20 25.33
N LEU A 575 4.54 -24.18 24.49
CA LEU A 575 3.46 -25.15 24.54
C LEU A 575 3.98 -26.56 24.20
N TRP A 576 4.83 -26.67 23.18
CA TRP A 576 5.49 -27.94 22.84
C TRP A 576 6.31 -28.51 23.98
N LEU A 577 7.08 -27.67 24.66
CA LEU A 577 7.95 -28.09 25.76
C LEU A 577 7.14 -28.48 27.00
N ALA A 578 6.03 -27.80 27.28
CA ALA A 578 5.10 -28.20 28.34
C ALA A 578 4.51 -29.59 28.04
N GLY A 579 4.09 -29.84 26.80
CA GLY A 579 3.63 -31.15 26.34
C GLY A 579 4.67 -32.25 26.49
N LEU A 580 5.88 -32.02 25.97
CA LEU A 580 6.99 -32.98 26.03
C LEU A 580 7.35 -33.36 27.48
N LYS A 581 7.26 -32.42 28.40
CA LYS A 581 7.50 -32.66 29.84
C LYS A 581 6.36 -33.37 30.55
N GLY A 582 5.14 -33.31 29.99
CA GLY A 582 3.99 -34.03 30.52
C GLY A 582 4.03 -35.53 30.23
N ILE A 583 4.82 -35.97 29.24
CA ILE A 583 4.93 -37.38 28.88
C ILE A 583 5.73 -38.11 29.97
N SER A 584 5.13 -39.13 30.58
CA SER A 584 5.79 -39.92 31.63
C SER A 584 7.07 -40.59 31.11
N PRO A 585 8.21 -40.48 31.82
CA PRO A 585 9.44 -41.19 31.48
C PRO A 585 9.27 -42.71 31.38
N THR A 586 8.33 -43.28 32.14
CA THR A 586 8.05 -44.72 32.17
C THR A 586 7.64 -45.29 30.81
N LEU A 587 6.98 -44.49 29.96
CA LEU A 587 6.62 -44.91 28.60
C LEU A 587 7.86 -45.11 27.72
N TYR A 588 8.87 -44.25 27.88
CA TYR A 588 10.12 -44.35 27.14
C TYR A 588 11.00 -45.50 27.65
N GLU A 589 11.03 -45.72 28.97
CA GLU A 589 11.74 -46.84 29.59
C GLU A 589 11.15 -48.18 29.14
N ALA A 590 9.83 -48.36 29.23
CA ALA A 590 9.15 -49.56 28.77
C ALA A 590 9.43 -49.83 27.27
N ALA A 591 9.30 -48.81 26.42
CA ALA A 591 9.59 -48.96 25.00
C ALA A 591 11.06 -49.27 24.70
N SER A 592 12.01 -48.78 25.52
CA SER A 592 13.43 -49.11 25.38
C SER A 592 13.72 -50.57 25.75
N ILE A 593 13.03 -51.11 26.77
CA ILE A 593 13.09 -52.53 27.15
C ILE A 593 12.56 -53.41 26.01
N ASP A 594 11.49 -52.97 25.33
CA ASP A 594 10.92 -53.64 24.15
C ASP A 594 11.75 -53.47 22.86
N GLY A 595 12.93 -52.83 22.94
CA GLY A 595 13.84 -52.65 21.81
C GLY A 595 13.39 -51.60 20.78
N ALA A 596 12.51 -50.68 21.16
CA ALA A 596 12.08 -49.60 20.27
C ALA A 596 13.22 -48.59 20.02
N SER A 597 13.56 -48.36 18.75
CA SER A 597 14.53 -47.34 18.35
C SER A 597 14.02 -45.92 18.64
N PRO A 598 14.89 -44.90 18.76
CA PRO A 598 14.47 -43.52 19.00
C PRO A 598 13.45 -42.99 17.98
N ASN A 599 13.54 -43.41 16.72
CA ASN A 599 12.55 -43.06 15.69
C ASN A 599 11.19 -43.73 15.97
N ARG A 600 11.18 -45.00 16.40
CA ARG A 600 9.95 -45.68 16.82
C ARG A 600 9.34 -45.04 18.06
N GLN A 601 10.16 -44.64 19.04
CA GLN A 601 9.69 -43.92 20.23
C GLN A 601 9.12 -42.53 19.88
N PHE A 602 9.71 -41.84 18.90
CA PHE A 602 9.19 -40.55 18.44
C PHE A 602 7.81 -40.68 17.78
N PHE A 603 7.68 -41.53 16.76
CA PHE A 603 6.42 -41.68 16.03
C PHE A 603 5.37 -42.50 16.77
N GLY A 604 5.77 -43.41 17.67
CA GLY A 604 4.88 -44.29 18.42
C GLY A 604 4.42 -43.75 19.77
N ILE A 605 5.18 -42.85 20.41
CA ILE A 605 4.86 -42.30 21.74
C ILE A 605 4.79 -40.78 21.69
N THR A 606 5.89 -40.14 21.30
CA THR A 606 6.04 -38.69 21.44
C THR A 606 5.01 -37.92 20.60
N LEU A 607 4.94 -38.22 19.30
CA LEU A 607 4.04 -37.52 18.38
C LEU A 607 2.55 -37.78 18.70
N PRO A 608 2.10 -39.02 18.98
CA PRO A 608 0.73 -39.28 19.43
C PRO A 608 0.36 -38.56 20.72
N MET A 609 1.23 -38.57 21.74
CA MET A 609 0.98 -37.86 23.00
C MET A 609 0.95 -36.33 22.84
N LEU A 610 1.64 -35.80 21.85
CA LEU A 610 1.63 -34.37 21.50
C LEU A 610 0.44 -33.97 20.61
N SER A 611 -0.36 -34.91 20.13
CA SER A 611 -1.44 -34.65 19.17
C SER A 611 -2.47 -33.59 19.63
N PRO A 612 -2.84 -33.44 20.92
CA PRO A 612 -3.73 -32.36 21.36
C PRO A 612 -3.11 -30.97 21.21
N ILE A 613 -1.81 -30.85 21.49
CA ILE A 613 -1.04 -29.59 21.35
C ILE A 613 -0.79 -29.29 19.88
N LEU A 614 -0.53 -30.31 19.06
CA LEU A 614 -0.44 -30.19 17.61
C LEU A 614 -1.74 -29.67 17.01
N LEU A 615 -2.89 -30.21 17.44
CA LEU A 615 -4.20 -29.73 17.01
C LEU A 615 -4.39 -28.27 17.39
N PHE A 616 -4.17 -27.92 18.66
CA PHE A 616 -4.34 -26.55 19.14
C PHE A 616 -3.47 -25.56 18.35
N ASN A 617 -2.16 -25.84 18.22
CA ASN A 617 -1.24 -24.98 17.48
C ASN A 617 -1.57 -24.94 15.98
N SER A 618 -2.06 -26.04 15.39
CA SER A 618 -2.50 -26.06 13.99
C SER A 618 -3.75 -25.21 13.77
N VAL A 619 -4.76 -25.31 14.64
CA VAL A 619 -5.98 -24.48 14.55
C VAL A 619 -5.62 -23.01 14.75
N MET A 620 -4.85 -22.68 15.78
CA MET A 620 -4.41 -21.31 16.03
C MET A 620 -3.53 -20.77 14.91
N GLY A 621 -2.64 -21.59 14.34
CA GLY A 621 -1.80 -21.22 13.21
C GLY A 621 -2.61 -20.95 11.94
N VAL A 622 -3.61 -21.78 11.62
CA VAL A 622 -4.52 -21.56 10.48
C VAL A 622 -5.35 -20.30 10.68
N ILE A 623 -5.94 -20.09 11.87
CA ILE A 623 -6.67 -18.85 12.18
C ILE A 623 -5.76 -17.63 12.02
N GLY A 624 -4.54 -17.69 12.56
CA GLY A 624 -3.55 -16.61 12.46
C GLY A 624 -3.16 -16.30 11.02
N ALA A 625 -2.87 -17.32 10.20
CA ALA A 625 -2.57 -17.14 8.78
C ALA A 625 -3.75 -16.55 8.01
N MET A 626 -4.98 -16.97 8.35
CA MET A 626 -6.21 -16.43 7.75
C MET A 626 -6.46 -14.96 8.10
N GLN A 627 -5.93 -14.51 9.24
CA GLN A 627 -6.03 -13.13 9.73
C GLN A 627 -4.76 -12.31 9.50
N GLU A 628 -3.84 -12.78 8.63
CA GLU A 628 -2.59 -12.10 8.36
C GLU A 628 -2.84 -10.69 7.78
N PHE A 629 -2.41 -9.67 8.51
CA PHE A 629 -2.58 -8.27 8.15
C PHE A 629 -1.31 -7.46 8.39
N ASP A 630 -0.76 -7.48 9.60
CA ASP A 630 0.26 -6.51 10.02
C ASP A 630 1.51 -6.50 9.11
N ARG A 631 2.07 -7.68 8.81
CA ARG A 631 3.30 -7.77 7.98
C ARG A 631 3.02 -7.35 6.55
N VAL A 632 1.91 -7.83 6.01
CA VAL A 632 1.43 -7.49 4.67
C VAL A 632 1.18 -5.98 4.56
N TYR A 633 0.56 -5.37 5.57
CA TYR A 633 0.26 -3.94 5.61
C TYR A 633 1.53 -3.09 5.61
N VAL A 634 2.58 -3.53 6.30
CA VAL A 634 3.89 -2.84 6.28
C VAL A 634 4.54 -2.93 4.89
N PHE A 635 4.39 -4.06 4.19
CA PHE A 635 5.05 -4.30 2.91
C PHE A 635 4.23 -3.97 1.66
N ARG A 636 2.93 -3.64 1.79
CA ARG A 636 2.07 -3.31 0.64
C ARG A 636 2.53 -2.07 -0.15
N GLY A 637 3.50 -1.31 0.36
CA GLY A 637 3.95 -0.07 -0.27
C GLY A 637 2.91 1.05 -0.17
N THR A 638 3.21 2.20 -0.78
CA THR A 638 2.31 3.36 -0.91
C THR A 638 1.42 3.29 -2.16
N SER A 639 1.66 2.33 -3.04
CA SER A 639 0.86 2.03 -4.21
C SER A 639 -0.34 1.14 -3.84
N GLY A 640 -1.50 1.34 -4.46
CA GLY A 640 -2.73 0.60 -4.18
C GLY A 640 -2.69 -0.93 -4.38
N SER A 641 -1.57 -1.51 -4.82
CA SER A 641 -1.36 -2.96 -4.94
C SER A 641 -0.84 -3.58 -3.64
N ALA A 642 -1.21 -4.84 -3.37
CA ALA A 642 -0.78 -5.57 -2.19
C ALA A 642 0.50 -6.37 -2.49
N GLY A 643 1.60 -5.65 -2.65
CA GLY A 643 2.86 -6.21 -3.13
C GLY A 643 2.82 -6.56 -4.63
N PRO A 644 3.91 -7.13 -5.17
CA PRO A 644 4.05 -7.39 -6.61
C PRO A 644 2.92 -8.29 -7.11
N SER A 645 2.16 -7.80 -8.08
CA SER A 645 1.01 -8.49 -8.68
C SER A 645 0.02 -8.99 -7.62
N ASP A 646 -0.20 -8.22 -6.55
CA ASP A 646 -1.07 -8.58 -5.40
C ASP A 646 -0.73 -9.93 -4.75
N SER A 647 0.53 -10.36 -4.84
CA SER A 647 1.00 -11.61 -4.22
C SER A 647 0.90 -11.62 -2.70
N LEU A 648 0.82 -10.44 -2.07
CA LEU A 648 0.60 -10.26 -0.64
C LEU A 648 -0.84 -9.88 -0.29
N LEU A 649 -1.78 -9.83 -1.25
CA LEU A 649 -3.18 -9.55 -0.95
C LEU A 649 -3.74 -10.62 -0.02
N THR A 650 -4.25 -10.21 1.13
CA THR A 650 -4.96 -11.06 2.09
C THR A 650 -6.40 -10.57 2.26
N PRO A 651 -7.35 -11.42 2.68
CA PRO A 651 -8.74 -11.00 2.86
C PRO A 651 -8.87 -9.87 3.90
N VAL A 652 -8.04 -9.90 4.95
CA VAL A 652 -8.02 -8.85 5.98
C VAL A 652 -7.41 -7.55 5.47
N LEU A 653 -6.38 -7.60 4.62
CA LEU A 653 -5.92 -6.39 3.95
C LEU A 653 -7.00 -5.84 3.01
N HIS A 654 -7.64 -6.71 2.23
CA HIS A 654 -8.65 -6.31 1.24
C HIS A 654 -9.87 -5.66 1.91
N LEU A 655 -10.36 -6.21 3.03
CA LEU A 655 -11.44 -5.58 3.79
C LEU A 655 -10.99 -4.26 4.45
N PHE A 656 -9.74 -4.18 4.92
CA PHE A 656 -9.21 -2.94 5.51
C PHE A 656 -9.13 -1.82 4.48
N VAL A 657 -8.57 -2.08 3.29
CA VAL A 657 -8.47 -1.11 2.20
C VAL A 657 -9.86 -0.63 1.79
N ASN A 658 -10.80 -1.55 1.56
CA ASN A 658 -12.15 -1.16 1.19
C ASN A 658 -12.87 -0.38 2.31
N GLY A 659 -12.73 -0.78 3.57
CA GLY A 659 -13.42 -0.14 4.69
C GLY A 659 -12.85 1.23 5.06
N PHE A 660 -11.52 1.35 5.13
CA PHE A 660 -10.84 2.52 5.70
C PHE A 660 -10.20 3.45 4.66
N ASN A 661 -9.75 2.94 3.52
CA ASN A 661 -9.21 3.79 2.46
C ASN A 661 -10.33 4.27 1.50
N TYR A 662 -11.19 3.34 1.09
CA TYR A 662 -12.27 3.64 0.14
C TYR A 662 -13.62 3.96 0.79
N PHE A 663 -13.71 3.90 2.12
CA PHE A 663 -14.95 4.14 2.87
C PHE A 663 -16.12 3.28 2.38
N LYS A 664 -15.88 2.02 2.04
CA LYS A 664 -16.91 1.02 1.67
C LYS A 664 -17.16 0.07 2.84
N MET A 665 -17.61 0.60 3.99
CA MET A 665 -17.81 -0.19 5.20
C MET A 665 -18.85 -1.31 5.04
N GLY A 666 -19.89 -1.08 4.21
CA GLY A 666 -20.85 -2.13 3.90
C GLY A 666 -20.22 -3.34 3.20
N PHE A 667 -19.47 -3.09 2.12
CA PHE A 667 -18.73 -4.13 1.42
C PHE A 667 -17.66 -4.80 2.30
N ALA A 668 -16.87 -4.01 3.04
CA ALA A 668 -15.86 -4.53 3.97
C ALA A 668 -16.47 -5.42 5.04
N SER A 669 -17.65 -5.08 5.55
CA SER A 669 -18.39 -5.90 6.51
C SER A 669 -18.87 -7.21 5.89
N ALA A 670 -19.35 -7.20 4.64
CA ALA A 670 -19.71 -8.42 3.91
C ALA A 670 -18.50 -9.36 3.74
N LEU A 671 -17.34 -8.80 3.38
CA LEU A 671 -16.10 -9.55 3.26
C LEU A 671 -15.63 -10.11 4.63
N ALA A 672 -15.75 -9.33 5.71
CA ALA A 672 -15.42 -9.80 7.05
C ALA A 672 -16.26 -11.03 7.47
N TRP A 673 -17.56 -11.03 7.14
CA TRP A 673 -18.43 -12.19 7.37
C TRP A 673 -18.07 -13.40 6.50
N LEU A 674 -17.65 -13.18 5.26
CA LEU A 674 -17.12 -14.25 4.41
C LEU A 674 -15.85 -14.87 5.04
N VAL A 675 -14.90 -14.03 5.49
CA VAL A 675 -13.68 -14.49 6.18
C VAL A 675 -14.03 -15.29 7.44
N PHE A 676 -14.95 -14.79 8.26
CA PHE A 676 -15.43 -15.50 9.45
C PHE A 676 -15.99 -16.88 9.11
N LEU A 677 -16.86 -16.98 8.10
CA LEU A 677 -17.44 -18.25 7.66
C LEU A 677 -16.39 -19.23 7.16
N VAL A 678 -15.41 -18.77 6.39
CA VAL A 678 -14.31 -19.61 5.89
C VAL A 678 -13.47 -20.14 7.06
N ILE A 679 -13.08 -19.26 8.00
CA ILE A 679 -12.34 -19.67 9.21
C ILE A 679 -13.15 -20.69 10.02
N LEU A 680 -14.45 -20.45 10.21
CA LEU A 680 -15.33 -21.36 10.93
C LEU A 680 -15.40 -22.74 10.26
N VAL A 681 -15.58 -22.79 8.93
CA VAL A 681 -15.63 -24.05 8.17
C VAL A 681 -14.31 -24.81 8.27
N LEU A 682 -13.17 -24.12 8.12
CA LEU A 682 -11.85 -24.74 8.25
C LEU A 682 -11.61 -25.26 9.68
N THR A 683 -11.99 -24.48 10.70
CA THR A 683 -11.88 -24.88 12.11
C THR A 683 -12.74 -26.11 12.40
N LEU A 684 -14.00 -26.11 11.95
CA LEU A 684 -14.90 -27.25 12.10
C LEU A 684 -14.38 -28.50 11.36
N ALA A 685 -13.77 -28.32 10.20
CA ALA A 685 -13.12 -29.41 9.47
C ALA A 685 -11.92 -29.97 10.24
N GLN A 686 -11.04 -29.11 10.78
CA GLN A 686 -9.92 -29.52 11.63
C GLN A 686 -10.39 -30.28 12.88
N LEU A 687 -11.43 -29.80 13.57
CA LEU A 687 -12.02 -30.46 14.74
C LEU A 687 -12.73 -31.78 14.41
N ARG A 688 -13.28 -31.93 13.20
CA ARG A 688 -13.85 -33.22 12.76
C ARG A 688 -12.76 -34.23 12.41
N LEU A 689 -11.69 -33.79 11.75
CA LEU A 689 -10.55 -34.63 11.41
C LEU A 689 -9.78 -35.05 12.66
N SER A 690 -9.69 -34.18 13.68
CA SER A 690 -8.96 -34.47 14.91
C SER A 690 -9.51 -35.69 15.66
N LYS A 691 -10.81 -35.97 15.59
CA LYS A 691 -11.42 -37.17 16.18
C LYS A 691 -10.81 -38.49 15.70
N LYS A 692 -10.10 -38.49 14.56
CA LYS A 692 -9.41 -39.67 14.02
C LYS A 692 -7.94 -39.78 14.40
N PHE A 693 -7.30 -38.67 14.78
CA PHE A 693 -5.84 -38.58 14.91
C PHE A 693 -5.35 -38.06 16.27
N VAL A 694 -6.25 -37.49 17.10
CA VAL A 694 -5.90 -36.96 18.41
C VAL A 694 -6.22 -37.99 19.49
N TYR A 695 -5.20 -38.34 20.25
CA TYR A 695 -5.33 -39.16 21.45
C TYR A 695 -5.71 -38.25 22.61
N ASN A 696 -6.95 -38.39 23.09
CA ASN A 696 -7.35 -37.79 24.35
C ASN A 696 -7.01 -38.77 25.47
N GLU A 697 -6.27 -38.34 26.49
CA GLU A 697 -6.08 -39.11 27.73
C GLU A 697 -7.40 -39.29 28.50
N VAL A 698 -8.37 -38.41 28.25
CA VAL A 698 -9.71 -38.48 28.84
C VAL A 698 -10.66 -39.06 27.81
N ALA A 699 -10.82 -40.38 27.88
CA ALA A 699 -12.01 -41.05 27.39
C ALA A 699 -13.14 -40.76 28.40
N ASP A 700 -14.24 -40.18 27.91
CA ASP A 700 -15.58 -40.38 28.46
C ASP A 700 -16.42 -41.09 27.39
#